data_AF-A0AAV5F3M8-F1
#
_entry.id   AF-A0AAV5F3M8-F1
#
_cell.length_a   1.000
_cell.length_b   1.000
_cell.length_c   1.000
_cell.angle_alpha   90.00
_cell.angle_beta   90.00
_cell.angle_gamma   90.00
#
_symmetry.space_group_name_H-M   'P 1'
#
loop_
_entity.id
_entity.type
_entity.pdbx_description
1 polymer ?
#
loop_
_entity_poly.entity_id
_entity_poly.type
_entity_poly.pdbx_seq_one_letter_code
_entity_poly.pdbx_strand_id
1 'polypeptide(L)'
;MDLYSYLIPVYEIEPLEKITDAYLDQYLWYEGDKRHLFPNWVKPADSEPPPLLVYKWCQGINNLQDIWDTSDGQCVVMLQTKFEKFFEKIDLTLLNRLLRLVLDHNIADYVTAKNNVVLSYKDMSHTNSYGLIRGLQFASFVVQYYGLVLDLLILGLTRASEIAGPPQMPNEFLTYADTKVETRHPIRLYSRYIDKVHILFRFTHEEARDLIQRYLTEHPDPNNENMVGYNNKKCWPRDARMRLMKHDEAFSNTKDGVWNLQNEQTKERTAIAFLRVDDEHMKVFENRVRQILMSSGSTTFTKIVNKWNTALIGLMTYFREATVHTQELLDLLVKCENKIQTRIKIGLNSKMPSRFPPVIFYTPKEIGGLGMLSMGHILIPQSDLRYSKQTDVGVTHFRSGMSHDEDQLIPNLYRYIQPWESEFIDSQRVWAEYALKRQEAQSQNRRLTLEDLEDSWDRGIPRINTLFQKDRHTLAYDKGWRVRTDFKQYQVLKQNPFWWTHQRHDGKLWNLNNYRTDVIQALGGVEEADKCTTFWAESIPNQMKLLNESNSQSKIFRAHLWQKIHESVVMDLCQVLDQELDALEIETVQKETIHPRKSYKMNSSCADILLFAAHRWQMSKPSLVSESKDVFDQKASNKYWIDVQLRWGDYDSHDIERYTRAKFMDYTTDNMSIYPSPTGVMIGIDLAYNLHSAFGNWFPGSKPLLQQAMNKIMKSNPALYVLRERIRKGLQLYSSEPTEPYLSSQNYGEIFSNQIIWFVDDTNVYRVTIHKTFEGNLTTKPINGAIFIFNPRTGQLFLKVIHTSVWAGQKRLGQLAKWKTAEEVAALVRSLPVEEQPKQIIVTRKGMLDPLEVHLLDFPNIVIKGSELQLPFQACLKIEKFGDLILKATEPQMVLYNIYDDWLKSISSYTAFSRIVLILRALHVNNEKAKMLLKPDKTVVTEPHHIWPTLTDEQWLKVECALRDLILSDYAKKNNVNTSALTQSEMRDIILGAEIAPPSQQRQQIAEIEKQETGYTYIMPKNILKKFICIADLRTQIAGFLYGLSPQDNPQVKEIRCIAIPPQHGTHQMVTLPANLPEHEFLNDLEPLGWMHTQPNEAPQLSPQDLTSHAKILENNKQWDGEKCIILTCSFTPGSCSLTAYKLTPSGYEWGRSNKDNGSNPHGYLPTHYEGPDAA
;
A
#
# COMPACT_ATOMS: atom_id res chain seq x y z
N MET A 1 0.96 26.12 18.07
CA MET A 1 0.92 24.68 18.42
C MET A 1 1.55 24.49 19.79
N ASP A 2 0.88 23.75 20.69
CA ASP A 2 1.39 23.45 22.03
C ASP A 2 2.08 22.08 22.06
N LEU A 3 3.34 22.05 22.49
CA LEU A 3 4.15 20.84 22.67
C LEU A 3 4.41 20.51 24.15
N TYR A 4 3.70 21.16 25.08
CA TYR A 4 3.80 21.05 26.55
C TYR A 4 5.14 21.46 27.19
N SER A 5 6.22 21.57 26.40
CA SER A 5 7.50 22.14 26.83
C SER A 5 7.75 23.53 26.26
N TYR A 6 7.27 23.79 25.04
CA TYR A 6 7.35 25.08 24.36
C TYR A 6 6.21 25.23 23.35
N LEU A 7 6.03 26.44 22.81
CA LEU A 7 5.04 26.74 21.79
C LEU A 7 5.71 26.97 20.43
N ILE A 8 5.13 26.41 19.37
CA ILE A 8 5.50 26.72 17.99
C ILE A 8 4.45 27.64 17.38
N PRO A 9 4.80 28.84 16.88
CA PRO A 9 3.85 29.68 16.16
C PRO A 9 3.53 29.04 14.81
N VAL A 10 2.23 28.97 14.49
CA VAL A 10 1.73 28.45 13.22
C VAL A 10 0.98 29.58 12.54
N TYR A 11 1.40 29.94 11.34
CA TYR A 11 0.83 31.06 10.59
C TYR A 11 -0.11 30.53 9.52
N GLU A 12 -1.30 31.13 9.46
CA GLU A 12 -2.28 30.88 8.41
C GLU A 12 -2.21 32.03 7.40
N ILE A 13 -1.96 31.69 6.15
CA ILE A 13 -1.80 32.64 5.03
C ILE A 13 -2.94 32.38 4.05
N GLU A 14 -3.39 33.43 3.37
CA GLU A 14 -4.44 33.33 2.36
C GLU A 14 -4.06 32.32 1.25
N PRO A 15 -4.99 31.45 0.81
CA PRO A 15 -4.68 30.41 -0.18
C PRO A 15 -4.10 30.92 -1.51
N LEU A 16 -4.57 32.06 -2.03
CA LEU A 16 -4.06 32.63 -3.29
C LEU A 16 -2.61 33.09 -3.17
N GLU A 17 -2.29 33.77 -2.07
CA GLU A 17 -0.92 34.19 -1.76
C GLU A 17 0.00 32.99 -1.55
N LYS A 18 -0.50 31.94 -0.88
CA LYS A 18 0.26 30.69 -0.69
C LYS A 18 0.67 30.01 -1.98
N ILE A 19 -0.15 30.09 -3.03
CA ILE A 19 0.20 29.51 -4.35
C ILE A 19 1.39 30.27 -4.94
N THR A 20 1.34 31.60 -4.91
CA THR A 20 2.43 32.48 -5.38
C THR A 20 3.70 32.24 -4.56
N ASP A 21 3.60 32.21 -3.23
CA ASP A 21 4.72 31.98 -2.33
C ASP A 21 5.33 30.59 -2.53
N ALA A 22 4.51 29.56 -2.78
CA ALA A 22 4.99 28.20 -3.03
C ALA A 22 5.68 28.07 -4.38
N TYR A 23 5.14 28.70 -5.44
CA TYR A 23 5.79 28.79 -6.73
C TYR A 23 7.16 29.48 -6.61
N LEU A 24 7.20 30.61 -5.90
CA LEU A 24 8.43 31.35 -5.68
C LEU A 24 9.45 30.53 -4.89
N ASP A 25 9.05 29.84 -3.82
CA ASP A 25 9.96 28.96 -3.05
C ASP A 25 10.58 27.89 -3.94
N GLN A 26 9.78 27.21 -4.78
CA GLN A 26 10.27 26.18 -5.69
C GLN A 26 11.25 26.74 -6.72
N TYR A 27 10.91 27.88 -7.33
CA TYR A 27 11.79 28.57 -8.27
C TYR A 27 13.12 28.97 -7.63
N LEU A 28 13.08 29.58 -6.44
CA LEU A 28 14.26 30.05 -5.71
C LEU A 28 15.19 28.90 -5.34
N TRP A 29 14.66 27.79 -4.83
CA TRP A 29 15.48 26.64 -4.49
C TRP A 29 16.06 25.94 -5.72
N TYR A 30 15.30 25.81 -6.81
CA TYR A 30 15.78 25.22 -8.05
C TYR A 30 16.94 26.04 -8.65
N GLU A 31 16.76 27.35 -8.82
CA GLU A 31 17.80 28.23 -9.36
C GLU A 31 18.98 28.38 -8.39
N GLY A 32 18.72 28.39 -7.07
CA GLY A 32 19.75 28.46 -6.04
C GLY A 32 20.67 27.24 -6.04
N ASP A 33 20.12 26.04 -6.16
CA ASP A 33 20.88 24.78 -6.25
C ASP A 33 21.65 24.70 -7.58
N LYS A 34 21.01 25.03 -8.70
CA LYS A 34 21.62 25.06 -10.04
C LYS A 34 22.83 25.97 -10.14
N ARG A 35 22.83 27.08 -9.38
CA ARG A 35 23.92 28.06 -9.34
C ARG A 35 24.90 27.84 -8.18
N HIS A 36 24.74 26.74 -7.43
CA HIS A 36 25.55 26.41 -6.25
C HIS A 36 25.63 27.56 -5.23
N LEU A 37 24.50 28.24 -4.99
CA LEU A 37 24.43 29.39 -4.06
C LEU A 37 24.78 28.99 -2.61
N PHE A 38 24.35 27.81 -2.18
CA PHE A 38 24.58 27.30 -0.83
C PHE A 38 25.80 26.38 -0.81
N PRO A 39 26.84 26.70 -0.03
CA PRO A 39 28.01 25.84 0.12
C PRO A 39 27.70 24.51 0.83
N ASN A 40 28.62 23.56 0.70
CA ASN A 40 28.49 22.18 1.19
C ASN A 40 28.21 22.04 2.71
N TRP A 41 28.53 23.05 3.53
CA TRP A 41 28.33 23.04 4.99
C TRP A 41 26.92 23.48 5.43
N VAL A 42 26.10 24.01 4.53
CA VAL A 42 24.73 24.46 4.84
C VAL A 42 23.79 23.25 4.86
N LYS A 43 23.18 22.98 6.01
CA LYS A 43 22.28 21.84 6.27
C LYS A 43 20.94 22.32 6.86
N PRO A 44 19.83 21.55 6.74
CA PRO A 44 19.69 20.30 5.99
C PRO A 44 19.79 20.50 4.48
N ALA A 45 20.56 19.62 3.83
CA ALA A 45 20.62 19.51 2.37
C ALA A 45 19.76 18.34 1.90
N ASP A 46 19.36 18.35 0.63
CA ASP A 46 18.53 17.28 0.06
C ASP A 46 19.29 15.95 -0.09
N SER A 47 20.62 16.03 -0.20
CA SER A 47 21.54 14.90 -0.46
C SER A 47 21.49 13.78 0.58
N GLU A 48 21.16 14.09 1.82
CA GLU A 48 21.25 13.13 2.92
C GLU A 48 20.19 13.36 4.01
N PRO A 49 19.57 12.28 4.53
CA PRO A 49 18.75 12.37 5.72
C PRO A 49 19.61 12.69 6.95
N PRO A 50 19.04 13.29 8.01
CA PRO A 50 19.80 13.70 9.19
C PRO A 50 20.65 12.59 9.85
N PRO A 51 20.21 11.32 9.94
CA PRO A 51 21.06 10.26 10.47
C PRO A 51 22.32 9.99 9.62
N LEU A 52 22.20 10.07 8.29
CA LEU A 52 23.36 9.95 7.39
C LEU A 52 24.29 11.17 7.50
N LEU A 53 23.74 12.37 7.73
CA LEU A 53 24.55 13.56 8.02
C LEU A 53 25.42 13.36 9.27
N VAL A 54 24.86 12.80 10.35
CA VAL A 54 25.61 12.52 11.59
C VAL A 54 26.69 11.46 11.34
N TYR A 55 26.37 10.40 10.59
CA TYR A 55 27.35 9.38 10.21
C TYR A 55 28.51 9.96 9.40
N LYS A 56 28.21 10.75 8.37
CA LYS A 56 29.23 11.47 7.58
C LYS A 56 30.07 12.41 8.44
N TRP A 57 29.46 13.12 9.40
CA TRP A 57 30.19 13.99 10.33
C TRP A 57 31.19 13.21 11.20
N CYS A 58 30.76 12.09 11.79
CA CYS A 58 31.65 11.21 12.56
C CYS A 58 32.79 10.64 11.70
N GLN A 59 32.45 10.16 10.50
CA GLN A 59 33.40 9.61 9.55
C GLN A 59 34.41 10.67 9.06
N GLY A 60 33.93 11.89 8.78
CA GLY A 60 34.75 13.02 8.37
C GLY A 60 35.72 13.47 9.48
N ILE A 61 35.29 13.51 10.74
CA ILE A 61 36.20 13.77 11.87
C ILE A 61 37.32 12.72 11.89
N ASN A 62 36.97 11.43 11.77
CA ASN A 62 37.92 10.33 11.84
C ASN A 62 38.93 10.30 10.67
N ASN A 63 38.53 10.83 9.52
CA ASN A 63 39.35 10.86 8.31
C ASN A 63 40.31 12.08 8.24
N LEU A 64 40.23 13.03 9.18
CA LEU A 64 41.16 14.16 9.24
C LEU A 64 42.58 13.69 9.57
N GLN A 65 43.58 14.40 9.04
CA GLN A 65 44.99 14.08 9.24
C GLN A 65 45.41 14.22 10.71
N ASP A 66 45.98 13.14 11.27
CA ASP A 66 46.54 13.05 12.63
C ASP A 66 45.61 13.59 13.73
N ILE A 67 44.29 13.43 13.53
CA ILE A 67 43.27 14.03 14.41
C ILE A 67 43.30 13.46 15.83
N TRP A 68 43.58 12.17 15.97
CA TRP A 68 43.62 11.45 17.25
C TRP A 68 45.00 11.45 17.90
N ASP A 69 46.04 11.92 17.21
CA ASP A 69 47.36 12.04 17.81
C ASP A 69 47.36 13.17 18.85
N THR A 70 47.97 12.90 20.00
CA THR A 70 48.15 13.88 21.08
C THR A 70 49.55 13.80 21.68
N SER A 71 50.49 13.14 21.00
CA SER A 71 51.86 12.91 21.46
C SER A 71 52.59 14.23 21.75
N ASP A 72 52.41 15.22 20.89
CA ASP A 72 53.02 16.56 21.01
C ASP A 72 52.11 17.59 21.72
N GLY A 73 51.17 17.13 22.53
CA GLY A 73 50.27 18.00 23.30
C GLY A 73 49.22 18.73 22.44
N GLN A 74 48.94 18.24 21.23
CA GLN A 74 47.86 18.77 20.39
C GLN A 74 46.48 18.52 21.02
N CYS A 75 45.51 19.37 20.68
CA CYS A 75 44.16 19.31 21.24
C CYS A 75 43.09 19.41 20.14
N VAL A 76 41.98 18.68 20.31
CA VAL A 76 40.78 18.77 19.46
C VAL A 76 39.63 19.37 20.27
N VAL A 77 38.95 20.36 19.72
CA VAL A 77 37.80 21.01 20.36
C VAL A 77 36.59 20.97 19.43
N MET A 78 35.49 20.40 19.91
CA MET A 78 34.20 20.43 19.21
C MET A 78 33.29 21.47 19.86
N LEU A 79 32.97 22.53 19.13
CA LEU A 79 32.00 23.55 19.54
C LEU A 79 30.64 23.26 18.91
N GLN A 80 29.62 23.15 19.75
CA GLN A 80 28.22 23.13 19.34
C GLN A 80 27.51 24.33 19.98
N THR A 81 26.90 25.17 19.16
CA THR A 81 26.15 26.35 19.63
C THR A 81 24.91 26.59 18.77
N LYS A 82 24.08 27.56 19.17
CA LYS A 82 22.87 27.97 18.47
C LYS A 82 22.84 29.49 18.32
N PHE A 83 22.38 29.97 17.17
CA PHE A 83 22.07 31.38 17.00
C PHE A 83 20.80 31.76 17.77
N GLU A 84 20.98 32.39 18.94
CA GLU A 84 19.87 32.87 19.75
C GLU A 84 19.11 34.00 19.05
N LYS A 85 17.76 33.92 19.07
CA LYS A 85 16.85 34.87 18.41
C LYS A 85 17.13 35.09 16.92
N PHE A 86 17.64 34.07 16.22
CA PHE A 86 18.02 34.13 14.81
C PHE A 86 16.90 34.67 13.90
N PHE A 87 15.69 34.12 14.00
CA PHE A 87 14.55 34.52 13.16
C PHE A 87 13.97 35.89 13.55
N GLU A 88 14.03 36.22 14.85
CA GLU A 88 13.41 37.41 15.43
C GLU A 88 14.22 38.68 15.13
N LYS A 89 15.53 38.53 14.88
CA LYS A 89 16.46 39.65 14.72
C LYS A 89 16.80 40.02 13.27
N ILE A 90 16.03 39.52 12.30
CA ILE A 90 16.24 39.84 10.89
C ILE A 90 15.65 41.22 10.60
N ASP A 91 16.54 42.17 10.29
CA ASP A 91 16.16 43.51 9.81
C ASP A 91 15.76 43.42 8.33
N LEU A 92 14.52 43.81 8.02
CA LEU A 92 13.96 43.74 6.67
C LEU A 92 14.68 44.68 5.69
N THR A 93 15.25 45.80 6.17
CA THR A 93 15.98 46.75 5.32
C THR A 93 17.33 46.18 4.88
N LEU A 94 18.06 45.55 5.80
CA LEU A 94 19.29 44.83 5.50
C LEU A 94 19.00 43.60 4.63
N LEU A 95 17.96 42.84 4.97
CA LEU A 95 17.55 41.67 4.21
C LEU A 95 17.24 42.04 2.74
N ASN A 96 16.55 43.15 2.48
CA ASN A 96 16.26 43.61 1.12
C ASN A 96 17.54 43.83 0.32
N ARG A 97 18.52 44.52 0.91
CA ARG A 97 19.82 44.77 0.28
C ARG A 97 20.60 43.48 0.01
N LEU A 98 20.59 42.53 0.95
CA LEU A 98 21.23 41.23 0.78
C LEU A 98 20.57 40.42 -0.34
N LEU A 99 19.23 40.35 -0.36
CA LEU A 99 18.50 39.60 -1.38
C LEU A 99 18.73 40.15 -2.78
N ARG A 100 18.86 41.47 -2.96
CA ARG A 100 19.19 42.11 -4.25
C ARG A 100 20.55 41.71 -4.81
N LEU A 101 21.46 41.16 -4.00
CA LEU A 101 22.75 40.66 -4.50
C LEU A 101 22.61 39.35 -5.27
N VAL A 102 21.55 38.58 -5.01
CA VAL A 102 21.36 37.22 -5.54
C VAL A 102 20.05 37.03 -6.30
N LEU A 103 19.04 37.87 -6.06
CA LEU A 103 17.72 37.85 -6.68
C LEU A 103 17.45 39.13 -7.47
N ASP A 104 16.47 39.06 -8.39
CA ASP A 104 15.91 40.26 -9.01
C ASP A 104 15.31 41.21 -7.95
N HIS A 105 15.40 42.51 -8.23
CA HIS A 105 14.89 43.55 -7.36
C HIS A 105 13.42 43.39 -6.99
N ASN A 106 12.55 43.00 -7.94
CA ASN A 106 11.13 42.83 -7.67
C ASN A 106 10.86 41.66 -6.73
N ILE A 107 11.63 40.57 -6.87
CA ILE A 107 11.52 39.40 -6.00
C ILE A 107 12.01 39.75 -4.58
N ALA A 108 13.13 40.47 -4.47
CA ALA A 108 13.64 40.94 -3.18
C ALA A 108 12.64 41.87 -2.47
N ASP A 109 12.02 42.79 -3.22
CA ASP A 109 10.96 43.67 -2.70
C ASP A 109 9.71 42.89 -2.29
N TYR A 110 9.28 41.91 -3.10
CA TYR A 110 8.17 41.03 -2.75
C TYR A 110 8.44 40.27 -1.44
N VAL A 111 9.58 39.58 -1.33
CA VAL A 111 9.96 38.78 -0.15
C VAL A 111 10.00 39.63 1.12
N THR A 112 10.53 40.86 1.03
CA THR A 112 10.63 41.75 2.18
C THR A 112 9.30 42.41 2.54
N ALA A 113 8.52 42.86 1.56
CA ALA A 113 7.17 43.37 1.79
C ALA A 113 6.25 42.30 2.41
N LYS A 114 6.41 41.04 1.99
CA LYS A 114 5.60 39.92 2.49
C LYS A 114 5.86 39.58 3.97
N ASN A 115 7.01 39.96 4.50
CA ASN A 115 7.29 39.87 5.93
C ASN A 115 6.70 41.06 6.72
N ASN A 116 6.46 42.20 6.08
CA ASN A 116 5.87 43.39 6.68
C ASN A 116 4.34 43.40 6.58
N VAL A 117 3.69 42.41 7.22
CA VAL A 117 2.24 42.23 7.21
C VAL A 117 1.65 42.32 8.62
N VAL A 118 0.33 42.54 8.71
CA VAL A 118 -0.40 42.55 9.98
C VAL A 118 -0.62 41.11 10.46
N LEU A 119 -0.03 40.77 11.59
CA LEU A 119 -0.28 39.52 12.30
C LEU A 119 -1.52 39.68 13.18
N SER A 120 -2.49 38.79 13.01
CA SER A 120 -3.73 38.79 13.79
C SER A 120 -3.85 37.52 14.63
N TYR A 121 -4.15 37.65 15.91
CA TYR A 121 -4.49 36.54 16.80
C TYR A 121 -5.66 36.94 17.70
N LYS A 122 -6.83 36.35 17.44
CA LYS A 122 -8.11 36.78 18.04
C LYS A 122 -8.30 38.28 17.83
N ASP A 123 -8.41 39.06 18.91
CA ASP A 123 -8.65 40.50 18.87
C ASP A 123 -7.37 41.34 18.79
N MET A 124 -6.19 40.72 18.87
CA MET A 124 -4.90 41.41 18.78
C MET A 124 -4.43 41.47 17.33
N SER A 125 -4.04 42.66 16.87
CA SER A 125 -3.38 42.87 15.59
C SER A 125 -2.09 43.68 15.77
N HIS A 126 -1.05 43.31 15.03
CA HIS A 126 0.25 43.99 15.07
C HIS A 126 0.95 43.87 13.72
N THR A 127 1.43 44.98 13.17
CA THR A 127 2.22 44.99 11.94
C THR A 127 3.65 44.50 12.21
N ASN A 128 4.07 43.43 11.54
CA ASN A 128 5.40 42.85 11.71
C ASN A 128 6.49 43.65 10.97
N SER A 129 6.98 44.73 11.57
CA SER A 129 8.03 45.57 10.96
C SER A 129 9.46 45.03 11.16
N TYR A 130 9.66 44.00 11.98
CA TYR A 130 10.97 43.44 12.29
C TYR A 130 10.88 41.93 12.55
N GLY A 131 11.87 41.17 12.07
CA GLY A 131 11.89 39.71 12.18
C GLY A 131 11.15 39.00 11.04
N LEU A 132 11.51 37.72 10.85
CA LEU A 132 11.01 36.89 9.75
C LEU A 132 9.76 36.09 10.15
N ILE A 133 8.75 36.08 9.27
CA ILE A 133 7.58 35.22 9.40
C ILE A 133 7.92 33.82 8.87
N ARG A 134 8.13 32.89 9.80
CA ARG A 134 8.52 31.49 9.49
C ARG A 134 7.45 30.69 8.73
N GLY A 135 6.20 31.14 8.72
CA GLY A 135 5.10 30.46 8.03
C GLY A 135 5.00 30.75 6.53
N LEU A 136 5.75 31.73 6.00
CA LEU A 136 5.82 31.96 4.56
C LEU A 136 6.45 30.74 3.87
N GLN A 137 6.08 30.45 2.63
CA GLN A 137 6.59 29.24 1.94
C GLN A 137 8.10 29.36 1.68
N PHE A 138 8.56 30.50 1.15
CA PHE A 138 9.97 30.81 0.87
C PHE A 138 10.82 31.18 2.11
N ALA A 139 10.24 31.12 3.33
CA ALA A 139 10.98 31.44 4.56
C ALA A 139 12.22 30.55 4.71
N SER A 140 12.15 29.29 4.27
CA SER A 140 13.26 28.34 4.30
C SER A 140 14.49 28.86 3.54
N PHE A 141 14.30 29.39 2.33
CA PHE A 141 15.37 29.96 1.49
C PHE A 141 16.02 31.17 2.15
N VAL A 142 15.18 32.10 2.65
CA VAL A 142 15.64 33.34 3.29
C VAL A 142 16.47 33.04 4.54
N VAL A 143 16.03 32.09 5.36
CA VAL A 143 16.75 31.67 6.57
C VAL A 143 18.12 31.10 6.23
N GLN A 144 18.20 30.24 5.22
CA GLN A 144 19.47 29.61 4.85
C GLN A 144 20.45 30.62 4.24
N TYR A 145 19.94 31.58 3.46
CA TYR A 145 20.74 32.64 2.87
C TYR A 145 21.24 33.64 3.92
N TYR A 146 20.38 34.06 4.85
CA TYR A 146 20.80 34.92 5.95
C TYR A 146 21.79 34.21 6.89
N GLY A 147 21.60 32.90 7.11
CA GLY A 147 22.54 32.06 7.84
C GLY A 147 23.91 31.96 7.16
N LEU A 148 23.96 31.92 5.83
CA LEU A 148 25.21 31.94 5.07
C LEU A 148 26.03 33.20 5.34
N VAL A 149 25.38 34.36 5.47
CA VAL A 149 26.06 35.61 5.84
C VAL A 149 26.72 35.49 7.22
N LEU A 150 26.04 34.86 8.19
CA LEU A 150 26.62 34.61 9.52
C LEU A 150 27.76 33.57 9.47
N ASP A 151 27.64 32.54 8.64
CA ASP A 151 28.70 31.55 8.44
C ASP A 151 29.99 32.22 7.94
N LEU A 152 29.87 33.14 6.99
CA LEU A 152 31.01 33.89 6.44
C LEU A 152 31.66 34.80 7.49
N LEU A 153 30.89 35.33 8.45
CA LEU A 153 31.44 36.09 9.58
C LEU A 153 32.21 35.21 10.56
N ILE A 154 31.76 33.96 10.78
CA ILE A 154 32.42 33.01 11.68
C ILE A 154 33.70 32.44 11.05
N LEU A 155 33.62 32.01 9.79
CA LEU A 155 34.74 31.37 9.11
C LEU A 155 35.77 32.37 8.58
N GLY A 156 35.33 33.57 8.21
CA GLY A 156 36.09 34.47 7.37
C GLY A 156 36.18 33.98 5.92
N LEU A 157 36.40 34.90 4.97
CA LEU A 157 36.39 34.59 3.54
C LEU A 157 37.45 33.56 3.14
N THR A 158 38.64 33.64 3.74
CA THR A 158 39.75 32.74 3.44
C THR A 158 39.39 31.29 3.79
N ARG A 159 38.99 30.99 5.03
CA ARG A 159 38.66 29.62 5.42
C ARG A 159 37.37 29.13 4.77
N ALA A 160 36.38 30.00 4.57
CA ALA A 160 35.17 29.64 3.84
C ALA A 160 35.47 29.19 2.40
N SER A 161 36.36 29.89 1.69
CA SER A 161 36.77 29.52 0.33
C SER A 161 37.53 28.18 0.27
N GLU A 162 38.32 27.87 1.30
CA GLU A 162 39.05 26.60 1.41
C GLU A 162 38.11 25.41 1.64
N ILE A 163 37.09 25.58 2.48
CA ILE A 163 36.08 24.54 2.77
C ILE A 163 35.16 24.34 1.57
N ALA A 164 34.72 25.43 0.94
CA ALA A 164 33.83 25.35 -0.23
C ALA A 164 34.54 24.77 -1.46
N GLY A 165 35.86 24.98 -1.57
CA GLY A 165 36.63 24.67 -2.77
C GLY A 165 36.47 25.74 -3.86
N PRO A 166 37.19 25.61 -4.97
CA PRO A 166 37.09 26.53 -6.09
C PRO A 166 35.69 26.45 -6.75
N PRO A 167 35.09 27.57 -7.20
CA PRO A 167 33.74 27.56 -7.80
C PRO A 167 33.57 26.65 -9.02
N GLN A 168 34.65 26.38 -9.76
CA GLN A 168 34.64 25.48 -10.92
C GLN A 168 34.56 24.01 -10.51
N MET A 169 35.04 23.67 -9.31
CA MET A 169 35.09 22.31 -8.78
C MET A 169 34.91 22.38 -7.25
N PRO A 170 33.66 22.60 -6.78
CA PRO A 170 33.42 22.73 -5.36
C PRO A 170 33.74 21.43 -4.62
N ASN A 171 34.22 21.54 -3.38
CA ASN A 171 34.50 20.39 -2.54
C ASN A 171 33.20 19.71 -2.11
N GLU A 172 33.26 18.41 -1.91
CA GLU A 172 32.19 17.69 -1.20
C GLU A 172 32.18 18.03 0.30
N PHE A 173 31.10 17.66 0.98
CA PHE A 173 30.98 17.92 2.41
C PHE A 173 32.08 17.17 3.19
N LEU A 174 32.83 17.91 4.01
CA LEU A 174 33.94 17.43 4.85
C LEU A 174 35.20 16.96 4.11
N THR A 175 35.36 17.37 2.85
CA THR A 175 36.57 17.11 2.07
C THR A 175 37.32 18.40 1.73
N TYR A 176 38.62 18.27 1.48
CA TYR A 176 39.51 19.35 1.07
C TYR A 176 40.24 18.96 -0.22
N ALA A 177 40.75 19.95 -0.94
CA ALA A 177 41.54 19.72 -2.16
C ALA A 177 42.86 18.99 -1.86
N ASP A 178 43.51 19.31 -0.74
CA ASP A 178 44.70 18.61 -0.25
C ASP A 178 44.83 18.71 1.28
N THR A 179 45.72 17.88 1.84
CA THR A 179 46.02 17.85 3.29
C THR A 179 46.68 19.14 3.78
N LYS A 180 47.34 19.90 2.90
CA LYS A 180 47.99 21.17 3.27
C LYS A 180 46.96 22.26 3.57
N VAL A 181 45.92 22.36 2.76
CA VAL A 181 44.79 23.29 2.97
C VAL A 181 44.00 22.87 4.20
N GLU A 182 43.78 21.57 4.40
CA GLU A 182 43.15 21.06 5.62
C GLU A 182 43.91 21.53 6.88
N THR A 183 45.24 21.32 6.90
CA THR A 183 46.08 21.54 8.08
C THR A 183 46.45 23.00 8.35
N ARG A 184 46.30 23.89 7.35
CA ARG A 184 46.67 25.32 7.43
C ARG A 184 45.95 26.12 8.50
N HIS A 185 44.72 25.76 8.88
CA HIS A 185 43.87 26.58 9.75
C HIS A 185 43.26 25.77 10.91
N PRO A 186 43.19 26.29 12.15
CA PRO A 186 42.69 25.55 13.30
C PRO A 186 41.27 24.99 13.13
N ILE A 187 40.35 25.74 12.51
CA ILE A 187 39.02 25.22 12.16
C ILE A 187 39.16 24.13 11.10
N ARG A 188 38.96 22.86 11.46
CA ARG A 188 39.05 21.71 10.56
C ARG A 188 37.74 21.38 9.86
N LEU A 189 36.61 21.47 10.53
CA LEU A 189 35.30 21.18 9.93
C LEU A 189 34.27 22.19 10.41
N TYR A 190 33.30 22.49 9.55
CA TYR A 190 32.19 23.39 9.83
C TYR A 190 30.89 22.82 9.25
N SER A 191 29.80 22.93 10.01
CA SER A 191 28.46 22.58 9.56
C SER A 191 27.43 23.43 10.28
N ARG A 192 26.40 23.87 9.56
CA ARG A 192 25.25 24.57 10.14
C ARG A 192 23.96 23.85 9.79
N TYR A 193 23.22 23.41 10.80
CA TYR A 193 21.88 22.87 10.67
C TYR A 193 20.85 23.94 11.05
N ILE A 194 20.35 24.67 10.05
CA ILE A 194 19.45 25.83 10.19
C ILE A 194 20.07 26.92 11.07
N ASP A 195 19.88 26.85 12.39
CA ASP A 195 20.36 27.79 13.40
C ASP A 195 21.39 27.18 14.37
N LYS A 196 21.64 25.87 14.29
CA LYS A 196 22.65 25.16 15.08
C LYS A 196 23.96 25.10 14.32
N VAL A 197 25.05 25.49 14.98
CA VAL A 197 26.40 25.54 14.39
C VAL A 197 27.30 24.52 15.07
N HIS A 198 28.07 23.81 14.26
CA HIS A 198 29.02 22.78 14.64
C HIS A 198 30.39 23.12 14.07
N ILE A 199 31.38 23.30 14.93
CA ILE A 199 32.76 23.66 14.53
C ILE A 199 33.74 22.70 15.19
N LEU A 200 34.60 22.08 14.40
CA LEU A 200 35.71 21.27 14.91
C LEU A 200 37.01 22.06 14.77
N PHE A 201 37.73 22.22 15.86
CA PHE A 201 39.05 22.81 15.91
C PHE A 201 40.12 21.75 16.19
N ARG A 202 41.29 21.93 15.59
CA ARG A 202 42.53 21.22 15.93
C ARG A 202 43.60 22.27 16.21
N PHE A 203 44.12 22.27 17.43
CA PHE A 203 45.16 23.19 17.87
C PHE A 203 46.46 22.44 18.11
N THR A 204 47.57 23.07 17.73
CA THR A 204 48.89 22.74 18.25
C THR A 204 49.03 23.20 19.71
N HIS A 205 50.02 22.68 20.42
CA HIS A 205 50.28 23.07 21.81
C HIS A 205 50.53 24.60 21.96
N GLU A 206 51.26 25.20 21.01
CA GLU A 206 51.55 26.64 21.04
C GLU A 206 50.31 27.50 20.78
N GLU A 207 49.50 27.16 19.78
CA GLU A 207 48.26 27.88 19.47
C GLU A 207 47.24 27.81 20.61
N ALA A 208 47.08 26.62 21.22
CA ALA A 208 46.19 26.44 22.36
C ALA A 208 46.64 27.29 23.54
N ARG A 209 47.94 27.29 23.85
CA ARG A 209 48.51 28.08 24.95
C ARG A 209 48.32 29.57 24.71
N ASP A 210 48.61 30.07 23.52
CA ASP A 210 48.42 31.49 23.17
C ASP A 210 46.95 31.93 23.26
N LEU A 211 46.02 31.11 22.73
CA LEU A 211 44.60 31.39 22.81
C LEU A 211 44.09 31.45 24.26
N ILE A 212 44.48 30.47 25.08
CA ILE A 212 44.12 30.43 26.51
C ILE A 212 44.71 31.64 27.24
N GLN A 213 45.97 31.99 26.96
CA GLN A 213 46.62 33.14 27.60
C GLN A 213 45.90 34.45 27.23
N ARG A 214 45.53 34.65 25.96
CA ARG A 214 44.74 35.81 25.54
C ARG A 214 43.37 35.86 26.22
N TYR A 215 42.67 34.74 26.27
CA TYR A 215 41.38 34.66 26.97
C TYR A 215 41.50 34.99 28.46
N LEU A 216 42.48 34.42 29.16
CA LEU A 216 42.69 34.67 30.60
C LEU A 216 43.24 36.08 30.89
N THR A 217 43.83 36.74 29.91
CA THR A 217 44.25 38.15 30.05
C THR A 217 43.02 39.07 30.05
N GLU A 218 42.05 38.82 29.17
CA GLU A 218 40.78 39.58 29.11
C GLU A 218 39.80 39.16 30.22
N HIS A 219 39.83 37.88 30.61
CA HIS A 219 38.95 37.29 31.62
C HIS A 219 39.77 36.51 32.67
N PRO A 220 40.43 37.21 33.62
CA PRO A 220 41.25 36.57 34.64
C PRO A 220 40.42 35.66 35.56
N ASP A 221 40.90 34.43 35.76
CA ASP A 221 40.29 33.45 36.68
C ASP A 221 41.29 33.00 37.75
N PRO A 222 41.59 33.86 38.75
CA PRO A 222 42.55 33.53 39.81
C PRO A 222 42.04 32.43 40.76
N ASN A 223 40.73 32.16 40.78
CA ASN A 223 40.08 31.22 41.70
C ASN A 223 39.80 29.85 41.06
N ASN A 224 40.13 29.64 39.78
CA ASN A 224 39.76 28.45 38.99
C ASN A 224 38.24 28.19 38.96
N GLU A 225 37.44 29.25 38.96
CA GLU A 225 35.97 29.18 38.96
C GLU A 225 35.39 28.86 37.57
N ASN A 226 36.19 28.92 36.49
CA ASN A 226 35.74 28.57 35.14
C ASN A 226 35.21 27.12 35.00
N MET A 227 35.53 26.23 35.95
CA MET A 227 34.96 24.88 36.02
C MET A 227 33.50 24.88 36.50
N VAL A 228 33.12 25.87 37.30
CA VAL A 228 31.78 26.01 37.87
C VAL A 228 30.87 26.64 36.82
N GLY A 229 29.86 25.87 36.38
CA GLY A 229 28.93 26.32 35.33
C GLY A 229 29.30 25.90 33.91
N TYR A 230 30.40 25.16 33.71
CA TYR A 230 30.71 24.57 32.41
C TYR A 230 29.70 23.49 32.04
N ASN A 231 29.02 23.67 30.90
CA ASN A 231 28.01 22.73 30.42
C ASN A 231 28.66 21.40 30.01
N ASN A 232 28.23 20.30 30.63
CA ASN A 232 28.73 18.96 30.33
C ASN A 232 27.56 17.97 30.08
N LYS A 233 27.80 16.95 29.26
CA LYS A 233 26.80 15.95 28.84
C LYS A 233 26.58 14.92 29.95
N LYS A 234 25.58 15.17 30.80
CA LYS A 234 25.24 14.32 31.96
C LYS A 234 24.64 12.96 31.58
N CYS A 235 24.21 12.79 30.33
CA CYS A 235 23.69 11.55 29.77
C CYS A 235 24.74 10.43 29.68
N TRP A 236 26.03 10.77 29.67
CA TRP A 236 27.13 9.82 29.67
C TRP A 236 27.64 9.53 31.10
N PRO A 237 28.16 8.33 31.39
CA PRO A 237 28.88 8.01 32.62
C PRO A 237 30.01 9.01 32.95
N ARG A 238 30.48 9.05 34.21
CA ARG A 238 31.48 10.04 34.65
C ARG A 238 32.84 9.88 33.99
N ASP A 239 33.21 8.66 33.64
CA ASP A 239 34.44 8.30 32.95
C ASP A 239 34.37 8.51 31.43
N ALA A 240 33.17 8.46 30.83
CA ALA A 240 32.93 8.65 29.41
C ALA A 240 32.56 10.10 29.01
N ARG A 241 32.12 10.95 29.96
CA ARG A 241 31.89 12.38 29.71
C ARG A 241 33.21 13.16 29.72
N MET A 242 33.21 14.38 29.17
CA MET A 242 34.40 15.24 29.15
C MET A 242 34.95 15.41 30.57
N ARG A 243 36.18 14.96 30.78
CA ARG A 243 36.89 15.02 32.06
C ARG A 243 37.43 16.44 32.26
N LEU A 244 37.34 16.95 33.50
CA LEU A 244 37.84 18.27 33.86
C LEU A 244 39.30 18.24 34.40
N MET A 245 39.92 17.04 34.48
CA MET A 245 41.37 16.75 34.75
C MET A 245 41.77 15.35 34.22
N LYS A 246 43.07 15.09 34.00
CA LYS A 246 43.63 13.84 33.38
C LYS A 246 43.71 12.64 34.33
N HIS A 247 43.28 11.47 33.84
CA HIS A 247 43.81 10.13 34.18
C HIS A 247 43.28 9.12 33.17
N ASP A 248 44.12 8.27 32.58
CA ASP A 248 43.76 7.34 31.50
C ASP A 248 43.37 5.95 32.01
N GLU A 249 42.25 5.40 31.52
CA GLU A 249 41.98 3.96 31.46
C GLU A 249 41.09 3.67 30.24
N ALA A 250 41.44 2.60 29.52
CA ALA A 250 40.87 2.22 28.23
C ALA A 250 39.57 1.41 28.40
N PHE A 251 38.56 1.74 27.60
CA PHE A 251 37.31 0.98 27.51
C PHE A 251 37.41 -0.11 26.45
N SER A 252 37.27 -1.37 26.86
CA SER A 252 36.89 -2.46 25.95
C SER A 252 35.46 -2.89 26.23
N ASN A 253 34.57 -2.82 25.23
CA ASN A 253 33.49 -3.81 25.04
C ASN A 253 32.75 -3.54 23.71
N THR A 254 32.77 -4.53 22.83
CA THR A 254 31.91 -4.64 21.64
C THR A 254 30.45 -4.88 22.06
N LYS A 255 29.59 -3.88 21.85
CA LYS A 255 28.13 -3.97 22.02
C LYS A 255 27.44 -3.59 20.70
N ASP A 256 26.28 -4.19 20.43
CA ASP A 256 25.40 -3.81 19.31
C ASP A 256 24.91 -2.37 19.48
N GLY A 257 24.97 -1.57 18.39
CA GLY A 257 24.45 -0.20 18.30
C GLY A 257 25.49 0.93 18.35
N VAL A 258 26.75 0.57 18.09
CA VAL A 258 27.90 1.46 18.06
C VAL A 258 28.47 1.48 16.64
N TRP A 259 28.78 2.67 16.11
CA TRP A 259 29.36 2.77 14.76
C TRP A 259 30.85 2.53 14.77
N ASN A 260 31.31 1.72 13.82
CA ASN A 260 32.72 1.47 13.60
C ASN A 260 33.25 2.45 12.56
N LEU A 261 34.10 3.37 12.99
CA LEU A 261 34.68 4.38 12.09
C LEU A 261 35.94 3.79 11.46
N GLN A 262 35.86 3.56 10.15
CA GLN A 262 36.95 2.99 9.36
C GLN A 262 37.68 4.11 8.63
N ASN A 263 38.98 4.29 8.84
CA ASN A 263 39.74 5.30 8.10
C ASN A 263 39.71 4.98 6.60
N GLU A 264 39.39 5.98 5.78
CA GLU A 264 39.17 5.78 4.36
C GLU A 264 40.46 5.47 3.58
N GLN A 265 41.62 5.96 4.04
CA GLN A 265 42.92 5.73 3.40
C GLN A 265 43.52 4.39 3.81
N THR A 266 43.60 4.11 5.12
CA THR A 266 44.23 2.87 5.63
C THR A 266 43.28 1.67 5.63
N LYS A 267 41.97 1.91 5.52
CA LYS A 267 40.91 0.90 5.69
C LYS A 267 40.91 0.23 7.07
N GLU A 268 41.64 0.77 8.05
CA GLU A 268 41.65 0.26 9.42
C GLU A 268 40.52 0.88 10.24
N ARG A 269 40.03 0.14 11.23
CA ARG A 269 39.07 0.67 12.22
C ARG A 269 39.86 1.49 13.26
N THR A 270 39.81 2.80 13.15
CA THR A 270 40.58 3.73 13.98
C THR A 270 39.79 4.28 15.16
N ALA A 271 38.46 4.35 15.06
CA ALA A 271 37.61 4.88 16.11
C ALA A 271 36.24 4.20 16.19
N ILE A 272 35.52 4.54 17.25
CA ILE A 272 34.21 3.98 17.59
C ILE A 272 33.30 5.13 18.02
N ALA A 273 32.09 5.23 17.46
CA ALA A 273 31.12 6.25 17.84
C ALA A 273 29.93 5.64 18.60
N PHE A 274 29.79 6.01 19.86
CA PHE A 274 28.66 5.61 20.70
C PHE A 274 27.47 6.54 20.50
N LEU A 275 26.28 5.97 20.32
CA LEU A 275 25.05 6.70 20.04
C LEU A 275 24.09 6.67 21.24
N ARG A 276 23.40 7.78 21.47
CA ARG A 276 22.34 7.90 22.47
C ARG A 276 21.28 8.88 21.98
N VAL A 277 20.02 8.63 22.33
CA VAL A 277 18.92 9.58 22.08
C VAL A 277 19.01 10.74 23.07
N ASP A 278 18.83 11.95 22.55
CA ASP A 278 18.91 13.19 23.34
C ASP A 278 17.70 13.37 24.27
N ASP A 279 17.94 13.98 25.44
CA ASP A 279 16.94 14.17 26.50
C ASP A 279 15.75 15.02 26.03
N GLU A 280 16.02 16.02 25.18
CA GLU A 280 14.98 16.86 24.57
C GLU A 280 14.02 16.03 23.72
N HIS A 281 14.54 15.13 22.88
CA HIS A 281 13.73 14.30 21.99
C HIS A 281 12.94 13.23 22.75
N MET A 282 13.49 12.68 23.84
CA MET A 282 12.74 11.81 24.75
C MET A 282 11.53 12.54 25.35
N LYS A 283 11.72 13.80 25.79
CA LYS A 283 10.64 14.64 26.32
C LYS A 283 9.60 15.00 25.26
N VAL A 284 10.02 15.28 24.02
CA VAL A 284 9.10 15.51 22.88
C VAL A 284 8.25 14.26 22.62
N PHE A 285 8.84 13.06 22.67
CA PHE A 285 8.09 11.81 22.53
C PHE A 285 7.08 11.62 23.67
N GLU A 286 7.49 11.83 24.92
CA GLU A 286 6.57 11.76 26.07
C GLU A 286 5.41 12.75 25.91
N ASN A 287 5.70 13.99 25.54
CA ASN A 287 4.70 15.04 25.32
C ASN A 287 3.77 14.69 24.16
N ARG A 288 4.27 14.04 23.10
CA ARG A 288 3.44 13.55 22.01
C ARG A 288 2.47 12.47 22.48
N VAL A 289 2.93 11.50 23.28
CA VAL A 289 2.05 10.46 23.87
C VAL A 289 1.03 11.10 24.82
N ARG A 290 1.45 12.08 25.62
CA ARG A 290 0.56 12.87 26.48
C ARG A 290 -0.52 13.59 25.66
N GLN A 291 -0.16 14.19 24.53
CA GLN A 291 -1.11 14.83 23.61
C GLN A 291 -2.13 13.82 23.07
N ILE A 292 -1.69 12.60 22.74
CA ILE A 292 -2.59 11.53 22.29
C ILE A 292 -3.60 11.22 23.40
N LEU A 293 -3.15 11.02 24.63
CA LEU A 293 -4.00 10.69 25.77
C LEU A 293 -5.00 11.82 26.09
N MET A 294 -4.55 13.09 26.07
CA MET A 294 -5.37 14.25 26.39
C MET A 294 -6.38 14.59 25.27
N SER A 295 -6.00 14.39 24.00
CA SER A 295 -6.92 14.58 22.86
C SER A 295 -7.94 13.45 22.70
N SER A 296 -7.81 12.38 23.49
CA SER A 296 -8.67 11.20 23.41
C SER A 296 -9.83 11.31 24.40
N GLY A 297 -10.81 12.20 24.12
CA GLY A 297 -12.04 12.33 24.91
C GLY A 297 -13.01 11.16 24.72
N SER A 298 -13.75 11.18 23.60
CA SER A 298 -14.67 10.12 23.14
C SER A 298 -14.19 9.43 21.86
N THR A 299 -12.87 9.42 21.63
CA THR A 299 -12.26 8.81 20.44
C THR A 299 -12.31 7.29 20.49
N THR A 300 -12.46 6.65 19.33
CA THR A 300 -12.41 5.19 19.21
C THR A 300 -11.03 4.63 19.61
N PHE A 301 -10.98 3.43 20.20
CA PHE A 301 -9.72 2.78 20.61
C PHE A 301 -8.73 2.61 19.45
N THR A 302 -9.22 2.24 18.27
CA THR A 302 -8.43 2.13 17.05
C THR A 302 -7.71 3.43 16.66
N LYS A 303 -8.34 4.60 16.86
CA LYS A 303 -7.71 5.90 16.59
C LYS A 303 -6.60 6.21 17.59
N ILE A 304 -6.76 5.84 18.86
CA ILE A 304 -5.72 6.01 19.88
C ILE A 304 -4.50 5.17 19.51
N VAL A 305 -4.71 3.89 19.18
CA VAL A 305 -3.64 2.97 18.78
C VAL A 305 -2.96 3.40 17.48
N ASN A 306 -3.71 3.91 16.49
CA ASN A 306 -3.11 4.46 15.26
C ASN A 306 -2.18 5.65 15.53
N LYS A 307 -2.57 6.55 16.43
CA LYS A 307 -1.73 7.68 16.82
C LYS A 307 -0.48 7.20 17.56
N TRP A 308 -0.61 6.20 18.44
CA TRP A 308 0.52 5.55 19.11
C TRP A 308 1.49 4.93 18.10
N ASN A 309 1.00 4.07 17.20
CA ASN A 309 1.81 3.42 16.18
C ASN A 309 2.56 4.44 15.32
N THR A 310 1.89 5.53 14.92
CA THR A 310 2.51 6.59 14.13
C THR A 310 3.64 7.30 14.89
N ALA A 311 3.45 7.56 16.19
CA ALA A 311 4.48 8.17 17.04
C ALA A 311 5.65 7.20 17.29
N LEU A 312 5.35 5.92 17.55
CA LEU A 312 6.35 4.89 17.80
C LEU A 312 7.20 4.61 16.55
N ILE A 313 6.57 4.44 15.38
CA ILE A 313 7.31 4.26 14.11
C ILE A 313 8.17 5.49 13.85
N GLY A 314 7.64 6.71 14.03
CA GLY A 314 8.40 7.95 13.83
C GLY A 314 9.67 8.03 14.68
N LEU A 315 9.60 7.59 15.94
CA LEU A 315 10.74 7.50 16.84
C LEU A 315 11.73 6.40 16.40
N MET A 316 11.23 5.17 16.26
CA MET A 316 12.07 3.99 16.06
C MET A 316 12.77 3.98 14.69
N THR A 317 12.11 4.49 13.65
CA THR A 317 12.70 4.54 12.29
C THR A 317 13.74 5.65 12.12
N TYR A 318 13.67 6.71 12.94
CA TYR A 318 14.64 7.79 12.95
C TYR A 318 15.88 7.46 13.80
N PHE A 319 15.70 6.97 15.03
CA PHE A 319 16.81 6.73 15.97
C PHE A 319 17.43 5.33 15.88
N ARG A 320 16.67 4.32 15.43
CA ARG A 320 17.12 2.93 15.21
C ARG A 320 17.99 2.40 16.37
N GLU A 321 19.26 2.07 16.12
CA GLU A 321 20.18 1.49 17.12
C GLU A 321 20.39 2.35 18.39
N ALA A 322 20.31 3.69 18.29
CA ALA A 322 20.50 4.57 19.45
C ALA A 322 19.44 4.36 20.55
N THR A 323 18.29 3.80 20.18
CA THR A 323 17.20 3.47 21.12
C THR A 323 17.63 2.43 22.14
N VAL A 324 18.41 1.42 21.72
CA VAL A 324 18.78 0.28 22.57
C VAL A 324 19.79 0.69 23.65
N HIS A 325 20.70 1.62 23.34
CA HIS A 325 21.65 2.15 24.31
C HIS A 325 21.02 3.12 25.33
N THR A 326 19.85 3.67 25.01
CA THR A 326 19.19 4.68 25.85
C THR A 326 18.20 4.01 26.80
N GLN A 327 18.69 3.50 27.93
CA GLN A 327 17.84 2.80 28.93
C GLN A 327 16.64 3.64 29.42
N GLU A 328 16.83 4.95 29.59
CA GLU A 328 15.76 5.88 29.99
C GLU A 328 14.63 5.93 28.96
N LEU A 329 14.96 5.79 27.67
CA LEU A 329 13.98 5.74 26.59
C LEU A 329 13.23 4.41 26.59
N LEU A 330 13.91 3.29 26.85
CA LEU A 330 13.27 1.97 27.01
C LEU A 330 12.26 1.97 28.16
N ASP A 331 12.64 2.53 29.31
CA ASP A 331 11.73 2.75 30.44
C ASP A 331 10.53 3.64 30.07
N LEU A 332 10.78 4.71 29.30
CA LEU A 332 9.75 5.61 28.84
C LEU A 332 8.77 4.93 27.86
N LEU A 333 9.28 4.10 26.95
CA LEU A 333 8.49 3.34 25.99
C LEU A 333 7.53 2.38 26.69
N VAL A 334 8.04 1.60 27.67
CA VAL A 334 7.20 0.73 28.51
C VAL A 334 6.11 1.52 29.24
N LYS A 335 6.48 2.65 29.86
CA LYS A 335 5.51 3.51 30.58
C LYS A 335 4.44 4.07 29.64
N CYS A 336 4.83 4.52 28.45
CA CYS A 336 3.92 5.09 27.46
C CYS A 336 2.97 4.05 26.90
N GLU A 337 3.48 2.87 26.55
CA GLU A 337 2.69 1.75 26.05
C GLU A 337 1.64 1.31 27.09
N ASN A 338 2.07 1.15 28.35
CA ASN A 338 1.17 0.84 29.47
C ASN A 338 0.11 1.93 29.68
N LYS A 339 0.44 3.22 29.53
CA LYS A 339 -0.54 4.32 29.63
C LYS A 339 -1.58 4.25 28.51
N ILE A 340 -1.18 3.91 27.28
CA ILE A 340 -2.10 3.75 26.14
C ILE A 340 -3.03 2.56 26.39
N GLN A 341 -2.51 1.40 26.78
CA GLN A 341 -3.34 0.24 27.15
C GLN A 341 -4.29 0.59 28.31
N THR A 342 -3.79 1.27 29.35
CA THR A 342 -4.60 1.69 30.50
C THR A 342 -5.72 2.64 30.09
N ARG A 343 -5.50 3.54 29.12
CA ARG A 343 -6.55 4.42 28.60
C ARG A 343 -7.68 3.62 27.94
N ILE A 344 -7.35 2.55 27.23
CA ILE A 344 -8.32 1.64 26.60
C ILE A 344 -9.07 0.84 27.68
N LYS A 345 -8.34 0.28 28.66
CA LYS A 345 -8.89 -0.42 29.82
C LYS A 345 -9.92 0.44 30.59
N ILE A 346 -9.58 1.70 30.87
CA ILE A 346 -10.49 2.68 31.51
C ILE A 346 -11.74 2.92 30.65
N GLY A 347 -11.60 2.98 29.33
CA GLY A 347 -12.75 3.11 28.42
C GLY A 347 -13.72 1.93 28.48
N LEU A 348 -13.26 0.75 28.88
CA LEU A 348 -14.03 -0.48 29.07
C LEU A 348 -14.43 -0.72 30.54
N ASN A 349 -14.20 0.26 31.42
CA ASN A 349 -14.56 0.23 32.85
C ASN A 349 -14.03 -0.99 33.63
N SER A 350 -12.85 -1.50 33.27
CA SER A 350 -12.15 -2.54 34.01
C SER A 350 -10.64 -2.31 33.94
N LYS A 351 -9.92 -2.67 35.01
CA LYS A 351 -8.45 -2.69 35.03
C LYS A 351 -7.87 -4.08 35.29
N MET A 352 -8.72 -5.10 35.47
CA MET A 352 -8.26 -6.45 35.80
C MET A 352 -7.46 -7.05 34.62
N PRO A 353 -6.19 -7.44 34.83
CA PRO A 353 -5.33 -7.97 33.77
C PRO A 353 -5.91 -9.19 33.05
N SER A 354 -6.57 -10.11 33.78
CA SER A 354 -7.20 -11.31 33.21
C SER A 354 -8.25 -11.02 32.14
N ARG A 355 -8.89 -9.84 32.15
CA ARG A 355 -9.86 -9.42 31.11
C ARG A 355 -9.23 -8.77 29.89
N PHE A 356 -7.92 -8.53 29.91
CA PHE A 356 -7.20 -7.84 28.85
C PHE A 356 -5.95 -8.59 28.41
N PRO A 357 -6.11 -9.80 27.84
CA PRO A 357 -5.00 -10.54 27.27
C PRO A 357 -4.32 -9.73 26.14
N PRO A 358 -3.00 -9.92 25.91
CA PRO A 358 -2.24 -9.21 24.88
C PRO A 358 -2.88 -9.25 23.49
N VAL A 359 -3.55 -10.36 23.15
CA VAL A 359 -4.26 -10.57 21.87
C VAL A 359 -5.22 -9.41 21.52
N ILE A 360 -5.90 -8.80 22.51
CA ILE A 360 -6.83 -7.68 22.24
C ILE A 360 -6.09 -6.45 21.68
N PHE A 361 -4.87 -6.20 22.16
CA PHE A 361 -4.09 -5.04 21.76
C PHE A 361 -3.30 -5.28 20.47
N TYR A 362 -2.64 -6.44 20.36
CA TYR A 362 -1.64 -6.69 19.32
C TYR A 362 -2.19 -7.37 18.07
N THR A 363 -3.33 -8.06 18.14
CA THR A 363 -3.94 -8.68 16.95
C THR A 363 -4.19 -7.62 15.88
N PRO A 364 -3.83 -7.88 14.60
CA PRO A 364 -4.05 -6.94 13.50
C PRO A 364 -5.52 -6.56 13.33
N LYS A 365 -5.77 -5.40 12.71
CA LYS A 365 -7.13 -4.85 12.56
C LYS A 365 -7.99 -5.65 11.60
N GLU A 366 -7.34 -6.32 10.66
CA GLU A 366 -7.95 -7.22 9.68
C GLU A 366 -8.59 -8.44 10.36
N ILE A 367 -8.09 -8.81 11.54
CA ILE A 367 -8.59 -9.89 12.39
C ILE A 367 -9.18 -9.26 13.67
N GLY A 368 -9.93 -8.17 13.55
CA GLY A 368 -10.75 -7.60 14.64
C GLY A 368 -10.01 -6.96 15.82
N GLY A 369 -8.70 -7.09 15.93
CA GLY A 369 -7.89 -6.50 17.01
C GLY A 369 -7.59 -5.01 16.83
N LEU A 370 -6.80 -4.44 17.75
CA LEU A 370 -6.44 -3.03 17.70
C LEU A 370 -5.22 -2.74 16.82
N GLY A 371 -4.40 -3.75 16.52
CA GLY A 371 -3.18 -3.66 15.72
C GLY A 371 -2.13 -2.74 16.32
N MET A 372 -1.96 -2.77 17.64
CA MET A 372 -0.95 -2.00 18.36
C MET A 372 0.45 -2.55 18.08
N LEU A 373 1.43 -1.67 17.86
CA LEU A 373 2.84 -2.07 17.74
C LEU A 373 3.49 -2.09 19.12
N SER A 374 4.23 -3.15 19.41
CA SER A 374 4.90 -3.40 20.69
C SER A 374 6.37 -2.97 20.67
N MET A 375 6.77 -2.24 21.71
CA MET A 375 8.18 -2.00 22.07
C MET A 375 8.42 -2.19 23.58
N GLY A 376 7.36 -2.50 24.36
CA GLY A 376 7.39 -2.64 25.81
C GLY A 376 7.64 -4.06 26.33
N HIS A 377 7.43 -5.09 25.51
CA HIS A 377 7.74 -6.49 25.83
C HIS A 377 9.24 -6.77 25.63
N ILE A 378 10.06 -6.10 26.45
CA ILE A 378 11.52 -6.17 26.39
C ILE A 378 12.10 -6.46 27.77
N LEU A 379 13.23 -7.17 27.79
CA LEU A 379 14.08 -7.28 28.97
C LEU A 379 14.97 -6.04 29.01
N ILE A 380 14.76 -5.19 30.03
CA ILE A 380 15.54 -3.97 30.23
C ILE A 380 16.81 -4.35 31.00
N PRO A 381 18.01 -4.14 30.43
CA PRO A 381 19.25 -4.42 31.12
C PRO A 381 19.38 -3.50 32.35
N GLN A 382 19.65 -4.09 33.51
CA GLN A 382 20.01 -3.37 34.72
C GLN A 382 21.42 -3.75 35.16
N SER A 383 22.18 -2.71 35.50
CA SER A 383 23.48 -2.78 36.17
C SER A 383 23.34 -2.13 37.54
N ASP A 384 24.25 -2.43 38.45
CA ASP A 384 24.25 -1.89 39.81
C ASP A 384 24.24 -0.33 39.80
N LEU A 385 23.15 0.29 40.28
CA LEU A 385 22.89 1.74 40.14
C LEU A 385 23.95 2.63 40.81
N ARG A 386 24.74 2.06 41.72
CA ARG A 386 25.85 2.74 42.40
C ARG A 386 27.07 2.86 41.49
N TYR A 387 27.40 1.81 40.74
CA TYR A 387 28.57 1.77 39.87
C TYR A 387 28.25 2.25 38.44
N SER A 388 27.02 2.09 37.94
CA SER A 388 26.63 2.53 36.59
C SER A 388 26.70 4.05 36.37
N LYS A 389 26.67 4.84 37.45
CA LYS A 389 26.90 6.29 37.42
C LYS A 389 28.39 6.66 37.30
N GLN A 390 29.27 5.73 37.62
CA GLN A 390 30.71 5.93 37.78
C GLN A 390 31.49 5.30 36.63
N THR A 391 31.11 4.09 36.19
CA THR A 391 31.67 3.36 35.05
C THR A 391 30.58 2.64 34.23
N ASP A 392 30.80 2.37 32.93
CA ASP A 392 29.90 1.52 32.12
C ASP A 392 30.11 0.03 32.46
N VAL A 393 29.68 -0.37 33.66
CA VAL A 393 29.67 -1.78 34.08
C VAL A 393 28.69 -2.54 33.17
N GLY A 394 29.11 -3.71 32.66
CA GLY A 394 28.27 -4.59 31.84
C GLY A 394 26.92 -4.94 32.48
N VAL A 395 26.01 -5.50 31.68
CA VAL A 395 24.67 -5.90 32.16
C VAL A 395 24.81 -7.01 33.20
N THR A 396 24.38 -6.76 34.43
CA THR A 396 24.46 -7.75 35.53
C THR A 396 23.15 -8.53 35.67
N HIS A 397 22.01 -7.88 35.44
CA HIS A 397 20.67 -8.47 35.53
C HIS A 397 19.73 -7.89 34.47
N PHE A 398 18.60 -8.56 34.23
CA PHE A 398 17.53 -8.07 33.34
C PHE A 398 16.23 -7.87 34.12
N ARG A 399 15.53 -6.76 33.87
CA ARG A 399 14.19 -6.48 34.41
C ARG A 399 13.16 -6.63 33.30
N SER A 400 12.09 -7.39 33.52
CA SER A 400 11.00 -7.45 32.54
C SER A 400 10.30 -6.10 32.40
N GLY A 401 10.07 -5.66 31.16
CA GLY A 401 9.34 -4.43 30.84
C GLY A 401 7.84 -4.56 31.07
N MET A 402 7.22 -5.66 30.63
CA MET A 402 5.80 -5.99 30.83
C MET A 402 5.63 -7.45 31.30
N SER A 403 4.47 -7.78 31.85
CA SER A 403 4.13 -9.15 32.26
C SER A 403 3.69 -9.99 31.06
N HIS A 404 4.17 -11.23 30.98
CA HIS A 404 3.72 -12.25 30.03
C HIS A 404 2.92 -13.31 30.78
N ASP A 405 1.86 -13.82 30.17
CA ASP A 405 1.28 -15.12 30.53
C ASP A 405 1.98 -16.17 29.65
N GLU A 406 2.49 -17.25 30.25
CA GLU A 406 3.14 -18.45 29.65
C GLU A 406 3.95 -18.27 28.34
N ASP A 407 5.30 -18.27 28.38
CA ASP A 407 6.28 -18.37 27.25
C ASP A 407 6.01 -17.57 25.93
N GLN A 408 4.97 -16.75 25.87
CA GLN A 408 4.47 -16.10 24.66
C GLN A 408 5.15 -14.76 24.47
N LEU A 409 6.13 -14.71 23.57
CA LEU A 409 6.91 -13.52 23.28
C LEU A 409 6.27 -12.71 22.15
N ILE A 410 5.70 -11.54 22.49
CA ILE A 410 5.23 -10.58 21.48
C ILE A 410 6.44 -10.02 20.70
N PRO A 411 6.45 -10.09 19.36
CA PRO A 411 7.52 -9.54 18.54
C PRO A 411 7.79 -8.06 18.83
N ASN A 412 9.07 -7.71 18.92
CA ASN A 412 9.54 -6.36 19.17
C ASN A 412 9.81 -5.64 17.85
N LEU A 413 9.27 -4.43 17.69
CA LEU A 413 9.44 -3.58 16.52
C LEU A 413 10.91 -3.35 16.13
N TYR A 414 11.84 -3.24 17.09
CA TYR A 414 13.27 -3.00 16.82
C TYR A 414 13.89 -4.05 15.88
N ARG A 415 13.48 -5.32 15.98
CA ARG A 415 14.02 -6.42 15.14
C ARG A 415 13.63 -6.31 13.67
N TYR A 416 12.61 -5.51 13.34
CA TYR A 416 12.10 -5.34 11.99
C TYR A 416 12.56 -4.03 11.34
N ILE A 417 13.43 -3.29 12.02
CA ILE A 417 14.03 -2.05 11.52
C ILE A 417 15.54 -2.30 11.42
N GLN A 418 16.06 -2.27 10.20
CA GLN A 418 17.49 -2.46 9.95
C GLN A 418 18.30 -1.31 10.57
N PRO A 419 19.41 -1.56 11.28
CA PRO A 419 20.27 -0.50 11.81
C PRO A 419 20.79 0.45 10.72
N TRP A 420 21.06 1.72 11.07
CA TRP A 420 21.57 2.72 10.15
C TRP A 420 22.96 2.35 9.60
N GLU A 421 23.87 1.86 10.45
CA GLU A 421 25.20 1.42 9.98
C GLU A 421 25.10 0.37 8.87
N SER A 422 24.24 -0.64 9.07
CA SER A 422 24.01 -1.69 8.08
C SER A 422 23.41 -1.13 6.79
N GLU A 423 22.49 -0.18 6.88
CA GLU A 423 21.89 0.49 5.71
C GLU A 423 22.89 1.36 4.96
N PHE A 424 23.80 2.05 5.65
CA PHE A 424 24.82 2.88 5.01
C PHE A 424 25.86 2.03 4.29
N ILE A 425 26.32 0.94 4.90
CA ILE A 425 27.23 -0.02 4.27
C ILE A 425 26.57 -0.67 3.06
N ASP A 426 25.33 -1.15 3.21
CA ASP A 426 24.57 -1.74 2.11
C ASP A 426 24.33 -0.73 0.99
N SER A 427 24.04 0.53 1.32
CA SER A 427 23.87 1.61 0.35
C SER A 427 25.14 1.88 -0.45
N GLN A 428 26.31 1.96 0.20
CA GLN A 428 27.58 2.13 -0.51
C GLN A 428 27.83 1.00 -1.50
N ARG A 429 27.61 -0.25 -1.07
CA ARG A 429 27.74 -1.43 -1.92
C ARG A 429 26.79 -1.39 -3.12
N VAL A 430 25.50 -1.21 -2.85
CA VAL A 430 24.44 -1.27 -3.88
C VAL A 430 24.61 -0.16 -4.92
N TRP A 431 24.95 1.06 -4.51
CA TRP A 431 25.19 2.16 -5.45
C TRP A 431 26.50 1.99 -6.23
N ALA A 432 27.54 1.37 -5.64
CA ALA A 432 28.75 1.01 -6.37
C ALA A 432 28.49 -0.09 -7.42
N GLU A 433 27.74 -1.14 -7.05
CA GLU A 433 27.31 -2.19 -7.98
C GLU A 433 26.45 -1.62 -9.11
N TYR A 434 25.53 -0.69 -8.80
CA TYR A 434 24.75 0.02 -9.81
C TYR A 434 25.65 0.81 -10.78
N ALA A 435 26.66 1.53 -10.27
CA ALA A 435 27.57 2.28 -11.11
C ALA A 435 28.37 1.37 -12.06
N LEU A 436 28.86 0.23 -11.56
CA LEU A 436 29.54 -0.80 -12.38
C LEU A 436 28.59 -1.38 -13.43
N LYS A 437 27.39 -1.84 -13.03
CA LYS A 437 26.37 -2.38 -13.96
C LYS A 437 25.98 -1.35 -15.03
N ARG A 438 25.91 -0.06 -14.66
CA ARG A 438 25.65 1.02 -15.61
C ARG A 438 26.81 1.19 -16.59
N GLN A 439 28.05 1.14 -16.13
CA GLN A 439 29.23 1.21 -16.98
C GLN A 439 29.35 0.00 -17.91
N GLU A 440 29.07 -1.22 -17.42
CA GLU A 440 29.00 -2.44 -18.22
C GLU A 440 27.90 -2.38 -19.28
N ALA A 441 26.73 -1.87 -18.91
CA ALA A 441 25.66 -1.67 -19.86
C ALA A 441 26.09 -0.67 -20.96
N GLN A 442 26.72 0.43 -20.58
CA GLN A 442 27.26 1.42 -21.52
C GLN A 442 28.35 0.84 -22.42
N SER A 443 29.27 0.04 -21.90
CA SER A 443 30.34 -0.59 -22.70
C SER A 443 29.80 -1.64 -23.68
N GLN A 444 28.71 -2.31 -23.32
CA GLN A 444 27.97 -3.23 -24.19
C GLN A 444 26.96 -2.50 -25.10
N ASN A 445 26.92 -1.15 -25.08
CA ASN A 445 25.95 -0.33 -25.80
C ASN A 445 24.49 -0.74 -25.57
N ARG A 446 24.19 -1.27 -24.37
CA ARG A 446 22.85 -1.65 -23.91
C ARG A 446 22.37 -0.70 -22.81
N ARG A 447 21.06 -0.63 -22.62
CA ARG A 447 20.45 0.10 -21.51
C ARG A 447 20.22 -0.86 -20.33
N LEU A 448 20.47 -0.36 -19.12
CA LEU A 448 20.15 -1.07 -17.88
C LEU A 448 18.63 -1.20 -17.71
N THR A 449 18.13 -2.42 -17.49
CA THR A 449 16.71 -2.69 -17.31
C THR A 449 16.37 -2.88 -15.82
N LEU A 450 15.08 -3.00 -15.52
CA LEU A 450 14.61 -3.27 -14.15
C LEU A 450 15.05 -4.65 -13.66
N GLU A 451 15.11 -5.63 -14.55
CA GLU A 451 15.50 -7.02 -14.27
C GLU A 451 16.96 -7.11 -13.79
N ASP A 452 17.85 -6.23 -14.29
CA ASP A 452 19.26 -6.18 -13.87
C ASP A 452 19.46 -5.75 -12.39
N LEU A 453 18.44 -5.16 -11.76
CA LEU A 453 18.52 -4.53 -10.43
C LEU A 453 17.53 -5.11 -9.40
N GLU A 454 16.84 -6.21 -9.73
CA GLU A 454 15.79 -6.81 -8.90
C GLU A 454 16.27 -7.14 -7.47
N ASP A 455 17.45 -7.73 -7.33
CA ASP A 455 18.05 -8.11 -6.04
C ASP A 455 18.27 -6.92 -5.09
N SER A 456 18.37 -5.71 -5.66
CA SER A 456 18.70 -4.46 -4.95
C SER A 456 17.54 -3.46 -4.89
N TRP A 457 16.34 -3.84 -5.35
CA TRP A 457 15.22 -2.93 -5.61
C TRP A 457 14.84 -2.03 -4.41
N ASP A 458 14.70 -2.64 -3.23
CA ASP A 458 14.32 -1.96 -1.98
C ASP A 458 15.53 -1.62 -1.09
N ARG A 459 16.74 -1.57 -1.66
CA ARG A 459 17.99 -1.27 -0.95
C ARG A 459 18.59 0.08 -1.34
N GLY A 460 19.50 0.56 -0.50
CA GLY A 460 20.24 1.82 -0.70
C GLY A 460 19.53 3.08 -0.20
N ILE A 461 20.30 4.14 0.04
CA ILE A 461 19.84 5.47 0.42
C ILE A 461 20.47 6.48 -0.55
N PRO A 462 19.70 7.06 -1.50
CA PRO A 462 18.29 6.78 -1.79
C PRO A 462 18.02 5.34 -2.26
N ARG A 463 16.78 4.86 -2.15
CA ARG A 463 16.39 3.52 -2.60
C ARG A 463 16.54 3.40 -4.12
N ILE A 464 17.10 2.29 -4.62
CA ILE A 464 17.34 2.07 -6.06
C ILE A 464 16.06 2.17 -6.89
N ASN A 465 14.92 1.70 -6.37
CA ASN A 465 13.62 1.79 -7.03
C ASN A 465 13.18 3.23 -7.39
N THR A 466 13.77 4.26 -6.77
CA THR A 466 13.51 5.67 -7.11
C THR A 466 13.90 6.03 -8.54
N LEU A 467 14.90 5.34 -9.11
CA LEU A 467 15.38 5.53 -10.49
C LEU A 467 14.32 5.20 -11.56
N PHE A 468 13.35 4.38 -11.20
CA PHE A 468 12.31 3.84 -12.08
C PHE A 468 10.92 4.40 -11.78
N GLN A 469 10.82 5.43 -10.93
CA GLN A 469 9.57 6.15 -10.72
C GLN A 469 9.18 6.92 -11.98
N LYS A 470 7.87 6.98 -12.25
CA LYS A 470 7.34 7.76 -13.38
C LYS A 470 7.63 9.25 -13.24
N ASP A 471 7.46 9.78 -12.03
CA ASP A 471 7.60 11.21 -11.73
C ASP A 471 9.07 11.67 -11.60
N ARG A 472 10.06 10.80 -11.86
CA ARG A 472 11.49 11.09 -11.64
C ARG A 472 11.97 12.35 -12.37
N HIS A 473 11.43 12.60 -13.57
CA HIS A 473 11.79 13.74 -14.39
C HIS A 473 11.31 15.05 -13.77
N THR A 474 10.09 15.08 -13.23
CA THR A 474 9.56 16.24 -12.49
C THR A 474 10.27 16.43 -11.15
N LEU A 475 10.56 15.34 -10.43
CA LEU A 475 11.24 15.40 -9.13
C LEU A 475 12.68 15.91 -9.22
N ALA A 476 13.30 15.83 -10.39
CA ALA A 476 14.62 16.41 -10.61
C ALA A 476 14.67 17.94 -10.37
N TYR A 477 13.54 18.63 -10.56
CA TYR A 477 13.40 20.08 -10.34
C TYR A 477 12.98 20.45 -8.91
N ASP A 478 12.51 19.50 -8.10
CA ASP A 478 12.08 19.74 -6.71
C ASP A 478 13.31 19.79 -5.79
N LYS A 479 13.92 20.98 -5.65
CA LYS A 479 15.11 21.26 -4.80
C LYS A 479 14.71 21.97 -3.52
N GLY A 480 15.46 21.80 -2.43
CA GLY A 480 15.14 22.34 -1.10
C GLY A 480 13.99 21.62 -0.39
N TRP A 481 13.63 20.41 -0.83
CA TRP A 481 12.45 19.72 -0.33
C TRP A 481 12.60 19.26 1.12
N ARG A 482 13.82 18.98 1.59
CA ARG A 482 14.07 18.52 2.97
C ARG A 482 13.87 19.66 3.97
N VAL A 483 14.44 20.84 3.69
CA VAL A 483 14.25 22.04 4.52
C VAL A 483 12.80 22.55 4.47
N ARG A 484 12.14 22.49 3.31
CA ARG A 484 10.70 22.76 3.19
C ARG A 484 9.87 21.90 4.14
N THR A 485 10.16 20.60 4.18
CA THR A 485 9.41 19.64 5.00
C THR A 485 9.56 19.93 6.49
N ASP A 486 10.77 20.32 6.92
CA ASP A 486 11.02 20.73 8.30
C ASP A 486 10.26 22.04 8.65
N PHE A 487 10.26 23.01 7.74
CA PHE A 487 9.55 24.28 7.93
C PHE A 487 8.02 24.17 7.92
N LYS A 488 7.44 23.04 7.47
CA LYS A 488 5.98 22.82 7.55
C LYS A 488 5.43 22.91 8.97
N GLN A 489 6.25 22.72 10.00
CA GLN A 489 5.85 22.90 11.41
C GLN A 489 5.35 24.31 11.74
N TYR A 490 5.78 25.34 10.98
CA TYR A 490 5.33 26.73 11.14
C TYR A 490 4.10 27.07 10.31
N GLN A 491 3.66 26.15 9.45
CA GLN A 491 2.59 26.37 8.47
C GLN A 491 1.37 25.49 8.74
N VAL A 492 1.58 24.33 9.38
CA VAL A 492 0.57 23.30 9.58
C VAL A 492 0.51 22.92 11.05
N LEU A 493 -0.67 23.02 11.65
CA LEU A 493 -0.89 22.70 13.07
C LEU A 493 -0.70 21.20 13.38
N LYS A 494 -0.90 20.33 12.38
CA LYS A 494 -0.69 18.89 12.51
C LYS A 494 0.79 18.57 12.39
N GLN A 495 1.37 18.05 13.48
CA GLN A 495 2.76 17.58 13.50
C GLN A 495 2.97 16.39 12.56
N ASN A 496 4.03 16.48 11.75
CA ASN A 496 4.54 15.37 10.95
C ASN A 496 5.69 14.67 11.69
N PRO A 497 5.56 13.39 12.10
CA PRO A 497 6.65 12.63 12.73
C PRO A 497 7.73 12.18 11.73
N PHE A 498 7.45 12.21 10.43
CA PHE A 498 8.36 11.83 9.34
C PHE A 498 8.87 13.07 8.60
N TRP A 499 9.13 14.15 9.33
CA TRP A 499 9.62 15.42 8.75
C TRP A 499 11.00 15.29 8.08
N TRP A 500 11.76 14.25 8.45
CA TRP A 500 13.15 14.04 8.05
C TRP A 500 13.32 13.28 6.73
N THR A 501 12.27 12.70 6.15
CA THR A 501 12.32 11.88 4.91
C THR A 501 11.13 12.14 3.98
N HIS A 502 11.33 11.91 2.67
CA HIS A 502 10.27 12.00 1.68
C HIS A 502 10.26 10.79 0.76
N GLN A 503 9.15 10.03 0.74
CA GLN A 503 9.08 8.73 0.04
C GLN A 503 9.32 8.81 -1.47
N ARG A 504 9.06 9.95 -2.11
CA ARG A 504 9.35 10.11 -3.56
C ARG A 504 10.85 10.25 -3.84
N HIS A 505 11.58 10.91 -2.93
CA HIS A 505 13.01 11.19 -3.09
C HIS A 505 13.89 10.11 -2.46
N ASP A 506 13.65 9.79 -1.19
CA ASP A 506 14.45 8.79 -0.45
C ASP A 506 13.98 7.34 -0.72
N GLY A 507 12.73 7.15 -1.16
CA GLY A 507 12.05 5.85 -1.14
C GLY A 507 11.48 5.50 0.23
N LYS A 508 10.89 4.30 0.36
CA LYS A 508 10.40 3.81 1.66
C LYS A 508 11.54 3.14 2.43
N LEU A 509 11.98 3.75 3.53
CA LEU A 509 13.17 3.32 4.28
C LEU A 509 12.92 2.22 5.34
N TRP A 510 11.70 1.67 5.41
CA TRP A 510 11.35 0.58 6.32
C TRP A 510 10.18 -0.26 5.79
N ASN A 511 10.14 -1.54 6.17
CA ASN A 511 9.03 -2.44 5.85
C ASN A 511 8.64 -3.26 7.09
N LEU A 512 7.37 -3.18 7.49
CA LEU A 512 6.84 -3.82 8.70
C LEU A 512 5.81 -4.92 8.39
N ASN A 513 5.77 -5.41 7.15
CA ASN A 513 4.83 -6.47 6.76
C ASN A 513 5.11 -7.78 7.53
N ASN A 514 6.39 -8.12 7.73
CA ASN A 514 6.80 -9.31 8.48
C ASN A 514 6.39 -9.22 9.96
N TYR A 515 6.45 -8.03 10.56
CA TYR A 515 5.99 -7.81 11.94
C TYR A 515 4.54 -8.27 12.12
N ARG A 516 3.67 -7.95 11.15
CA ARG A 516 2.26 -8.35 11.19
C ARG A 516 2.11 -9.87 11.17
N THR A 517 2.83 -10.55 10.28
CA THR A 517 2.80 -12.02 10.14
C THR A 517 3.28 -12.70 11.41
N ASP A 518 4.41 -12.24 11.96
CA ASP A 518 5.04 -12.84 13.12
C ASP A 518 4.24 -12.58 14.40
N VAL A 519 3.54 -11.45 14.51
CA VAL A 519 2.60 -11.20 15.63
C VAL A 519 1.44 -12.17 15.58
N ILE A 520 0.88 -12.47 14.40
CA ILE A 520 -0.20 -13.47 14.28
C ILE A 520 0.30 -14.83 14.74
N GLN A 521 1.50 -15.24 14.33
CA GLN A 521 2.11 -16.51 14.73
C GLN A 521 2.40 -16.55 16.23
N ALA A 522 2.99 -15.49 16.79
CA ALA A 522 3.29 -15.38 18.21
C ALA A 522 2.02 -15.44 19.08
N LEU A 523 0.88 -15.00 18.54
CA LEU A 523 -0.42 -15.04 19.21
C LEU A 523 -1.15 -16.40 19.11
N GLY A 524 -0.51 -17.44 18.54
CA GLY A 524 -1.12 -18.78 18.37
C GLY A 524 -1.80 -18.99 17.02
N GLY A 525 -1.56 -18.09 16.05
CA GLY A 525 -2.20 -18.13 14.73
C GLY A 525 -3.58 -17.47 14.72
N VAL A 526 -4.28 -17.58 13.59
CA VAL A 526 -5.62 -16.99 13.42
C VAL A 526 -6.64 -17.69 14.32
N GLU A 527 -6.52 -19.02 14.48
CA GLU A 527 -7.46 -19.83 15.27
C GLU A 527 -7.46 -19.49 16.76
N GLU A 528 -6.30 -19.19 17.35
CA GLU A 528 -6.20 -18.81 18.76
C GLU A 528 -6.74 -17.40 19.02
N ALA A 529 -6.47 -16.47 18.10
CA ALA A 529 -7.09 -15.15 18.14
C ALA A 529 -8.63 -15.25 18.06
N ASP A 530 -9.15 -16.14 17.22
CA ASP A 530 -10.59 -16.40 17.05
C ASP A 530 -11.25 -16.94 18.34
N LYS A 531 -10.57 -17.81 19.11
CA LYS A 531 -11.07 -18.35 20.39
C LYS A 531 -11.36 -17.25 21.43
N CYS A 532 -10.57 -16.17 21.46
CA CYS A 532 -10.77 -15.04 22.37
C CYS A 532 -11.91 -14.09 21.95
N THR A 533 -12.65 -14.41 20.88
CA THR A 533 -13.76 -13.60 20.38
C THR A 533 -15.05 -14.41 20.27
N THR A 534 -16.18 -13.71 20.15
CA THR A 534 -17.54 -14.30 20.04
C THR A 534 -17.80 -14.98 18.67
N PHE A 535 -16.74 -15.27 17.92
CA PHE A 535 -16.74 -15.72 16.53
C PHE A 535 -17.38 -17.10 16.33
N TRP A 536 -17.27 -17.99 17.32
CA TRP A 536 -17.81 -19.35 17.25
C TRP A 536 -19.35 -19.42 17.13
N ALA A 537 -20.08 -18.36 17.47
CA ALA A 537 -21.52 -18.27 17.25
C ALA A 537 -21.93 -18.39 15.75
N GLU A 538 -21.04 -18.07 14.80
CA GLU A 538 -21.41 -17.78 13.41
C GLU A 538 -21.31 -18.93 12.40
N SER A 539 -20.67 -20.06 12.72
CA SER A 539 -20.45 -21.20 11.78
C SER A 539 -19.86 -20.80 10.41
N ILE A 540 -19.10 -19.70 10.33
CA ILE A 540 -18.43 -19.23 9.11
C ILE A 540 -16.94 -19.10 9.43
N PRO A 541 -16.00 -19.63 8.61
CA PRO A 541 -14.58 -19.33 8.73
C PRO A 541 -14.26 -17.99 8.08
N ASN A 542 -13.48 -17.16 8.79
CA ASN A 542 -12.88 -15.88 8.39
C ASN A 542 -13.80 -14.64 8.36
N GLN A 543 -13.90 -13.89 9.48
CA GLN A 543 -13.86 -12.41 9.57
C GLN A 543 -14.27 -11.90 10.98
N MET A 544 -13.52 -10.94 11.55
CA MET A 544 -13.57 -10.65 12.99
C MET A 544 -13.78 -9.16 13.33
N LYS A 545 -14.59 -8.84 14.36
CA LYS A 545 -14.70 -7.53 15.05
C LYS A 545 -15.11 -7.70 16.51
N LEU A 546 -14.62 -6.86 17.43
CA LEU A 546 -14.96 -6.87 18.87
C LEU A 546 -16.23 -6.03 19.20
N LEU A 547 -17.08 -6.56 20.10
CA LEU A 547 -18.26 -5.89 20.68
C LEU A 547 -18.00 -5.35 22.09
N ASN A 548 -18.61 -4.21 22.44
CA ASN A 548 -18.72 -3.72 23.82
C ASN A 548 -19.84 -4.49 24.56
N GLU A 549 -19.54 -5.08 25.72
CA GLU A 549 -20.32 -6.17 26.33
C GLU A 549 -21.68 -5.80 26.97
N SER A 550 -21.90 -4.57 27.45
CA SER A 550 -23.08 -4.32 28.31
C SER A 550 -24.35 -3.86 27.58
N ASN A 551 -24.23 -3.07 26.51
CA ASN A 551 -25.40 -2.59 25.73
C ASN A 551 -25.72 -3.45 24.49
N SER A 552 -24.85 -4.42 24.15
CA SER A 552 -24.99 -5.26 22.97
C SER A 552 -25.77 -6.55 23.25
N GLN A 553 -25.53 -7.22 24.38
CA GLN A 553 -26.23 -8.45 24.76
C GLN A 553 -27.75 -8.23 24.91
N SER A 554 -28.17 -7.11 25.50
CA SER A 554 -29.60 -6.74 25.60
C SER A 554 -30.24 -6.48 24.23
N LYS A 555 -29.47 -5.95 23.27
CA LYS A 555 -29.92 -5.78 21.87
C LYS A 555 -29.98 -7.11 21.11
N ILE A 556 -29.06 -8.04 21.37
CA ILE A 556 -29.02 -9.37 20.75
C ILE A 556 -30.25 -10.18 21.21
N PHE A 557 -30.48 -10.29 22.52
CA PHE A 557 -31.56 -11.11 23.08
C PHE A 557 -32.94 -10.41 23.21
N ARG A 558 -33.13 -9.25 22.57
CA ARG A 558 -34.39 -8.49 22.60
C ARG A 558 -35.60 -9.31 22.13
N ALA A 559 -36.81 -8.92 22.56
CA ALA A 559 -38.07 -9.59 22.22
C ALA A 559 -38.11 -11.08 22.63
N HIS A 560 -37.60 -11.37 23.83
CA HIS A 560 -37.59 -12.70 24.45
C HIS A 560 -36.91 -13.78 23.60
N LEU A 561 -35.84 -13.43 22.87
CA LEU A 561 -35.18 -14.36 21.94
C LEU A 561 -34.67 -15.62 22.66
N TRP A 562 -34.16 -15.50 23.89
CA TRP A 562 -33.70 -16.64 24.68
C TRP A 562 -34.81 -17.69 24.89
N GLN A 563 -36.00 -17.24 25.30
CA GLN A 563 -37.16 -18.10 25.50
C GLN A 563 -37.63 -18.72 24.17
N LYS A 564 -37.63 -17.93 23.09
CA LYS A 564 -38.00 -18.41 21.74
C LYS A 564 -37.06 -19.46 21.20
N ILE A 565 -35.75 -19.36 21.48
CA ILE A 565 -34.77 -20.39 21.09
C ILE A 565 -35.09 -21.69 21.82
N HIS A 566 -35.27 -21.64 23.14
CA HIS A 566 -35.59 -22.82 23.95
C HIS A 566 -36.87 -23.49 23.43
N GLU A 567 -37.94 -22.72 23.28
CA GLU A 567 -39.22 -23.24 22.79
C GLU A 567 -39.14 -23.80 21.36
N SER A 568 -38.42 -23.13 20.46
CA SER A 568 -38.28 -23.59 19.07
C SER A 568 -37.49 -24.90 18.99
N VAL A 569 -36.41 -25.05 19.75
CA VAL A 569 -35.64 -26.30 19.79
C VAL A 569 -36.46 -27.44 20.38
N VAL A 570 -37.20 -27.19 21.46
CA VAL A 570 -38.10 -28.19 22.06
C VAL A 570 -39.17 -28.63 21.06
N MET A 571 -39.77 -27.69 20.31
CA MET A 571 -40.76 -28.01 19.28
C MET A 571 -40.18 -28.84 18.13
N ASP A 572 -38.99 -28.48 17.63
CA ASP A 572 -38.32 -29.24 16.56
C ASP A 572 -38.00 -30.68 17.02
N LEU A 573 -37.56 -30.85 18.27
CA LEU A 573 -37.33 -32.17 18.86
C LEU A 573 -38.62 -32.99 18.99
N CYS A 574 -39.73 -32.38 19.42
CA CYS A 574 -41.03 -33.05 19.44
C CYS A 574 -41.41 -33.56 18.04
N GLN A 575 -41.29 -32.71 17.01
CA GLN A 575 -41.63 -33.09 15.63
C GLN A 575 -40.76 -34.23 15.09
N VAL A 576 -39.47 -34.25 15.43
CA VAL A 576 -38.57 -35.35 15.05
C VAL A 576 -38.97 -36.65 15.75
N LEU A 577 -39.32 -36.59 17.03
CA LEU A 577 -39.75 -37.76 17.80
C LEU A 577 -41.12 -38.29 17.35
N ASP A 578 -42.04 -37.41 16.94
CA ASP A 578 -43.34 -37.77 16.36
C ASP A 578 -43.22 -38.50 15.01
N GLN A 579 -42.14 -38.27 14.27
CA GLN A 579 -41.88 -38.99 12.99
C GLN A 579 -41.33 -40.40 13.20
N GLU A 580 -40.80 -40.71 14.39
CA GLU A 580 -40.09 -41.94 14.71
C GLU A 580 -40.84 -42.80 15.75
N LEU A 581 -42.15 -42.60 15.93
CA LEU A 581 -42.97 -43.29 16.92
C LEU A 581 -42.89 -44.83 16.79
N ASP A 582 -43.07 -45.34 15.57
CA ASP A 582 -43.08 -46.78 15.30
C ASP A 582 -41.67 -47.39 15.44
N ALA A 583 -40.64 -46.69 14.94
CA ALA A 583 -39.26 -47.18 14.92
C ALA A 583 -38.64 -47.25 16.33
N LEU A 584 -39.07 -46.37 17.24
CA LEU A 584 -38.57 -46.28 18.61
C LEU A 584 -39.54 -46.85 19.65
N GLU A 585 -40.66 -47.47 19.24
CA GLU A 585 -41.69 -48.03 20.12
C GLU A 585 -42.27 -46.99 21.12
N ILE A 586 -42.46 -45.75 20.65
CA ILE A 586 -43.03 -44.66 21.45
C ILE A 586 -44.56 -44.70 21.29
N GLU A 587 -45.28 -44.77 22.41
CA GLU A 587 -46.75 -44.69 22.45
C GLU A 587 -47.23 -43.26 22.18
N THR A 588 -46.66 -42.30 22.92
CA THR A 588 -46.98 -40.87 22.78
C THR A 588 -45.78 -40.00 23.13
N VAL A 589 -45.63 -38.88 22.41
CA VAL A 589 -44.69 -37.78 22.72
C VAL A 589 -45.50 -36.64 23.33
N GLN A 590 -45.29 -36.35 24.60
CA GLN A 590 -45.97 -35.25 25.29
C GLN A 590 -45.00 -34.09 25.51
N LYS A 591 -45.28 -32.94 24.90
CA LYS A 591 -44.63 -31.68 25.27
C LYS A 591 -45.21 -31.20 26.61
N GLU A 592 -44.35 -30.98 27.59
CA GLU A 592 -44.75 -30.48 28.90
C GLU A 592 -45.11 -28.99 28.86
N THR A 593 -45.94 -28.56 29.81
CA THR A 593 -46.29 -27.14 29.94
C THR A 593 -45.14 -26.41 30.64
N ILE A 594 -44.24 -25.82 29.85
CA ILE A 594 -43.03 -25.18 30.34
C ILE A 594 -43.34 -23.83 30.99
N HIS A 595 -42.83 -23.62 32.21
CA HIS A 595 -42.94 -22.32 32.88
C HIS A 595 -42.20 -21.23 32.07
N PRO A 596 -42.78 -20.02 31.87
CA PRO A 596 -42.22 -19.00 30.97
C PRO A 596 -40.76 -18.59 31.24
N ARG A 597 -40.30 -18.76 32.49
CA ARG A 597 -38.94 -18.42 32.93
C ARG A 597 -37.97 -19.60 33.03
N LYS A 598 -38.42 -20.82 32.74
CA LYS A 598 -37.61 -22.04 32.91
C LYS A 598 -36.35 -22.00 32.07
N SER A 599 -36.46 -21.53 30.82
CA SER A 599 -35.37 -21.46 29.85
C SER A 599 -34.13 -20.70 30.34
N TYR A 600 -34.27 -19.76 31.28
CA TYR A 600 -33.16 -18.99 31.86
C TYR A 600 -33.06 -19.14 33.39
N LYS A 601 -33.64 -20.20 33.96
CA LYS A 601 -33.49 -20.56 35.38
C LYS A 601 -32.32 -21.54 35.53
N MET A 602 -31.15 -21.04 35.95
CA MET A 602 -29.91 -21.83 35.98
C MET A 602 -29.69 -22.68 37.24
N ASN A 603 -30.61 -22.61 38.21
CA ASN A 603 -30.46 -23.23 39.52
C ASN A 603 -31.32 -24.49 39.70
N SER A 604 -32.40 -24.64 38.91
CA SER A 604 -33.27 -25.81 38.96
C SER A 604 -34.02 -25.93 37.63
N SER A 605 -34.46 -27.15 37.27
CA SER A 605 -35.14 -27.41 36.00
C SER A 605 -36.33 -28.37 36.14
N CYS A 606 -37.02 -28.60 35.02
CA CYS A 606 -38.08 -29.58 34.84
C CYS A 606 -37.99 -30.17 33.42
N ALA A 607 -38.65 -31.31 33.19
CA ALA A 607 -38.74 -31.91 31.85
C ALA A 607 -39.45 -30.98 30.86
N ASP A 608 -38.97 -30.95 29.60
CA ASP A 608 -39.60 -30.23 28.49
C ASP A 608 -40.45 -31.16 27.62
N ILE A 609 -39.99 -32.40 27.44
CA ILE A 609 -40.67 -33.45 26.66
C ILE A 609 -40.69 -34.72 27.51
N LEU A 610 -41.81 -35.43 27.48
CA LEU A 610 -41.99 -36.73 28.11
C LEU A 610 -42.44 -37.76 27.07
N LEU A 611 -41.71 -38.87 26.99
CA LEU A 611 -42.00 -40.00 26.11
C LEU A 611 -42.59 -41.15 26.91
N PHE A 612 -43.62 -41.78 26.36
CA PHE A 612 -44.23 -42.99 26.92
C PHE A 612 -43.89 -44.19 26.02
N ALA A 613 -43.40 -45.27 26.60
CA ALA A 613 -43.06 -46.48 25.86
C ALA A 613 -44.31 -47.33 25.60
N ALA A 614 -44.48 -47.86 24.38
CA ALA A 614 -45.57 -48.78 24.06
C ALA A 614 -45.53 -50.08 24.90
N HIS A 615 -44.31 -50.51 25.27
CA HIS A 615 -44.08 -51.63 26.18
C HIS A 615 -43.13 -51.24 27.33
N ARG A 616 -41.83 -51.45 27.16
CA ARG A 616 -40.76 -51.03 28.10
C ARG A 616 -39.44 -50.90 27.36
N TRP A 617 -38.69 -49.84 27.60
CA TRP A 617 -37.34 -49.70 27.04
C TRP A 617 -36.27 -50.18 28.01
N GLN A 618 -35.31 -50.97 27.51
CA GLN A 618 -34.07 -51.25 28.24
C GLN A 618 -33.20 -49.99 28.26
N MET A 619 -32.72 -49.62 29.44
CA MET A 619 -32.02 -48.34 29.66
C MET A 619 -30.52 -48.58 29.81
N SER A 620 -29.72 -47.66 29.26
CA SER A 620 -28.29 -47.60 29.53
C SER A 620 -28.00 -46.83 30.83
N LYS A 621 -26.77 -46.98 31.34
CA LYS A 621 -26.21 -46.00 32.28
C LYS A 621 -26.10 -44.62 31.62
N PRO A 622 -26.17 -43.53 32.40
CA PRO A 622 -25.96 -42.20 31.85
C PRO A 622 -24.61 -42.07 31.17
N SER A 623 -24.60 -41.69 29.89
CA SER A 623 -23.40 -41.51 29.07
C SER A 623 -23.52 -40.28 28.17
N LEU A 624 -22.40 -39.79 27.64
CA LEU A 624 -22.42 -38.70 26.66
C LEU A 624 -22.98 -39.16 25.32
N VAL A 625 -23.58 -38.22 24.59
CA VAL A 625 -24.11 -38.48 23.24
C VAL A 625 -23.03 -38.95 22.27
N SER A 626 -21.77 -38.52 22.45
CA SER A 626 -20.61 -38.85 21.61
C SER A 626 -20.01 -40.25 21.89
N GLU A 627 -20.36 -40.88 23.02
CA GLU A 627 -19.84 -42.21 23.39
C GLU A 627 -20.53 -43.33 22.60
N SER A 628 -19.76 -44.29 22.09
CA SER A 628 -20.23 -45.34 21.17
C SER A 628 -20.56 -46.69 21.83
N LYS A 629 -20.19 -46.88 23.11
CA LYS A 629 -20.37 -48.15 23.83
C LYS A 629 -21.39 -48.00 24.97
N ASP A 630 -22.65 -48.19 24.66
CA ASP A 630 -23.71 -48.28 25.67
C ASP A 630 -24.03 -49.72 26.02
N VAL A 631 -24.13 -50.01 27.31
CA VAL A 631 -24.63 -51.29 27.82
C VAL A 631 -26.01 -51.04 28.41
N PHE A 632 -27.03 -51.72 27.89
CA PHE A 632 -28.42 -51.57 28.30
C PHE A 632 -28.76 -52.54 29.44
N ASP A 633 -28.06 -52.40 30.58
CA ASP A 633 -28.17 -53.26 31.77
C ASP A 633 -29.06 -52.67 32.90
N GLN A 634 -29.59 -51.45 32.73
CA GLN A 634 -30.41 -50.81 33.76
C GLN A 634 -31.88 -51.28 33.73
N LYS A 635 -32.60 -51.01 34.84
CA LYS A 635 -34.04 -51.31 34.94
C LYS A 635 -34.79 -50.67 33.78
N ALA A 636 -35.59 -51.49 33.11
CA ALA A 636 -36.44 -51.03 32.03
C ALA A 636 -37.43 -49.96 32.53
N SER A 637 -37.62 -48.90 31.72
CA SER A 637 -38.46 -47.76 32.06
C SER A 637 -39.59 -47.58 31.03
N ASN A 638 -40.72 -47.07 31.51
CA ASN A 638 -41.89 -46.77 30.69
C ASN A 638 -42.01 -45.28 30.36
N LYS A 639 -41.23 -44.42 31.04
CA LYS A 639 -41.26 -42.97 30.89
C LYS A 639 -39.85 -42.43 30.71
N TYR A 640 -39.65 -41.60 29.70
CA TYR A 640 -38.35 -41.01 29.39
C TYR A 640 -38.48 -39.50 29.16
N TRP A 641 -37.75 -38.69 29.91
CA TRP A 641 -37.82 -37.23 29.80
C TRP A 641 -36.65 -36.65 29.02
N ILE A 642 -36.89 -35.51 28.37
CA ILE A 642 -35.87 -34.68 27.72
C ILE A 642 -35.93 -33.28 28.31
N ASP A 643 -34.77 -32.75 28.70
CA ASP A 643 -34.60 -31.39 29.24
C ASP A 643 -33.58 -30.62 28.39
N VAL A 644 -34.01 -29.51 27.79
CA VAL A 644 -33.15 -28.62 27.00
C VAL A 644 -32.69 -27.44 27.87
N GLN A 645 -31.37 -27.30 27.97
CA GLN A 645 -30.66 -26.24 28.70
C GLN A 645 -29.91 -25.34 27.73
N LEU A 646 -30.14 -24.03 27.84
CA LEU A 646 -29.40 -23.01 27.10
C LEU A 646 -28.32 -22.41 27.99
N ARG A 647 -27.16 -22.08 27.39
CA ARG A 647 -26.02 -21.45 28.05
C ARG A 647 -25.46 -20.34 27.16
N TRP A 648 -24.87 -19.33 27.78
CA TRP A 648 -23.96 -18.40 27.12
C TRP A 648 -22.58 -18.54 27.76
N GLY A 649 -21.67 -19.28 27.12
CA GLY A 649 -20.32 -19.52 27.63
C GLY A 649 -19.40 -18.31 27.54
N ASP A 650 -18.28 -18.38 28.26
CA ASP A 650 -17.16 -17.45 28.18
C ASP A 650 -15.85 -18.19 27.86
N TYR A 651 -14.76 -17.44 27.66
CA TYR A 651 -13.47 -18.02 27.28
C TYR A 651 -12.98 -19.06 28.30
N ASP A 652 -13.13 -18.79 29.60
CA ASP A 652 -12.70 -19.67 30.68
C ASP A 652 -13.61 -20.91 30.81
N SER A 653 -14.88 -20.80 30.42
CA SER A 653 -15.89 -21.84 30.57
C SER A 653 -16.85 -21.88 29.37
N HIS A 654 -16.53 -22.75 28.42
CA HIS A 654 -17.35 -23.03 27.23
C HIS A 654 -17.45 -24.52 26.87
N ASP A 655 -16.80 -25.41 27.64
CA ASP A 655 -16.96 -26.85 27.48
C ASP A 655 -18.40 -27.26 27.83
N ILE A 656 -19.15 -27.64 26.80
CA ILE A 656 -20.57 -27.97 26.91
C ILE A 656 -20.80 -29.40 27.43
N GLU A 657 -19.88 -30.33 27.21
CA GLU A 657 -20.01 -31.72 27.69
C GLU A 657 -19.87 -31.78 29.21
N ARG A 658 -18.87 -31.05 29.74
CA ARG A 658 -18.69 -30.93 31.19
C ARG A 658 -19.88 -30.24 31.84
N TYR A 659 -20.44 -29.21 31.19
CA TYR A 659 -21.59 -28.48 31.68
C TYR A 659 -22.86 -29.35 31.76
N THR A 660 -23.21 -30.07 30.68
CA THR A 660 -24.41 -30.91 30.63
C THR A 660 -24.36 -32.05 31.63
N ARG A 661 -23.19 -32.70 31.76
CA ARG A 661 -22.98 -33.75 32.76
C ARG A 661 -23.13 -33.23 34.18
N ALA A 662 -22.52 -32.09 34.50
CA ALA A 662 -22.62 -31.49 35.82
C ALA A 662 -24.08 -31.14 36.16
N LYS A 663 -24.79 -30.46 35.25
CA LYS A 663 -26.19 -30.08 35.45
C LYS A 663 -27.13 -31.27 35.53
N PHE A 664 -26.91 -32.33 34.74
CA PHE A 664 -27.69 -33.56 34.85
C PHE A 664 -27.55 -34.18 36.23
N MET A 665 -26.31 -34.31 36.75
CA MET A 665 -26.08 -34.86 38.08
C MET A 665 -26.65 -33.96 39.18
N ASP A 666 -26.47 -32.64 39.07
CA ASP A 666 -27.00 -31.68 40.03
C ASP A 666 -28.53 -31.75 40.08
N TYR A 667 -29.23 -31.68 38.94
CA TYR A 667 -30.69 -31.61 38.91
C TYR A 667 -31.39 -32.94 39.18
N THR A 668 -30.76 -34.08 38.89
CA THR A 668 -31.37 -35.40 39.18
C THR A 668 -31.17 -35.83 40.63
N THR A 669 -30.20 -35.24 41.34
CA THR A 669 -29.95 -35.50 42.77
C THR A 669 -30.55 -34.44 43.70
N ASP A 670 -30.81 -33.23 43.18
CA ASP A 670 -31.42 -32.13 43.92
C ASP A 670 -32.94 -32.28 44.06
N ASN A 671 -33.46 -32.00 45.26
CA ASN A 671 -34.88 -32.08 45.57
C ASN A 671 -35.69 -30.88 45.03
N MET A 672 -35.04 -29.80 44.56
CA MET A 672 -35.74 -28.65 43.97
C MET A 672 -36.14 -28.87 42.50
N SER A 673 -35.48 -29.79 41.80
CA SER A 673 -35.80 -30.15 40.42
C SER A 673 -36.65 -31.42 40.41
N ILE A 674 -37.77 -31.40 39.69
CA ILE A 674 -38.72 -32.51 39.68
C ILE A 674 -38.80 -33.06 38.26
N TYR A 675 -38.39 -34.32 38.10
CA TYR A 675 -38.51 -35.06 36.85
C TYR A 675 -39.53 -36.19 36.97
N PRO A 676 -40.33 -36.49 35.92
CA PRO A 676 -41.39 -37.50 35.98
C PRO A 676 -40.91 -38.95 36.10
N SER A 677 -39.63 -39.21 35.83
CA SER A 677 -38.99 -40.53 35.95
C SER A 677 -37.49 -40.37 36.24
N PRO A 678 -36.80 -41.40 36.75
CA PRO A 678 -35.35 -41.34 36.99
C PRO A 678 -34.51 -41.48 35.70
N THR A 679 -35.14 -41.77 34.55
CA THR A 679 -34.48 -42.02 33.27
C THR A 679 -34.81 -40.94 32.27
N GLY A 680 -33.79 -40.25 31.76
CA GLY A 680 -33.95 -39.21 30.75
C GLY A 680 -32.62 -38.65 30.28
N VAL A 681 -32.68 -37.60 29.46
CA VAL A 681 -31.51 -36.93 28.88
C VAL A 681 -31.60 -35.42 28.99
N MET A 682 -30.45 -34.81 29.28
CA MET A 682 -30.27 -33.37 29.25
C MET A 682 -29.47 -32.96 28.04
N ILE A 683 -29.98 -32.00 27.28
CA ILE A 683 -29.35 -31.43 26.09
C ILE A 683 -28.88 -30.02 26.44
N GLY A 684 -27.59 -29.74 26.33
CA GLY A 684 -27.03 -28.41 26.53
C GLY A 684 -26.64 -27.78 25.21
N ILE A 685 -26.99 -26.51 25.04
CA ILE A 685 -26.60 -25.69 23.88
C ILE A 685 -25.89 -24.44 24.37
N ASP A 686 -24.63 -24.26 23.96
CA ASP A 686 -23.90 -23.01 24.15
C ASP A 686 -24.19 -22.07 22.98
N LEU A 687 -24.92 -20.99 23.27
CA LEU A 687 -25.32 -19.98 22.29
C LEU A 687 -24.20 -19.04 21.88
N ALA A 688 -23.14 -18.91 22.70
CA ALA A 688 -21.99 -18.06 22.40
C ALA A 688 -20.99 -18.78 21.47
N TYR A 689 -20.79 -20.08 21.69
CA TYR A 689 -19.85 -20.90 20.94
C TYR A 689 -20.51 -21.81 19.89
N ASN A 690 -21.84 -21.78 19.80
CA ASN A 690 -22.63 -22.63 18.90
C ASN A 690 -22.33 -24.14 19.06
N LEU A 691 -21.99 -24.56 20.29
CA LEU A 691 -21.70 -25.94 20.65
C LEU A 691 -22.94 -26.60 21.25
N HIS A 692 -23.06 -27.92 21.09
CA HIS A 692 -24.11 -28.68 21.77
C HIS A 692 -23.56 -30.03 22.23
N SER A 693 -24.14 -30.55 23.31
CA SER A 693 -23.92 -31.93 23.76
C SER A 693 -25.14 -32.41 24.54
N ALA A 694 -25.21 -33.72 24.78
CA ALA A 694 -26.26 -34.30 25.60
C ALA A 694 -25.67 -35.38 26.52
N PHE A 695 -26.21 -35.46 27.74
CA PHE A 695 -25.80 -36.43 28.75
C PHE A 695 -27.05 -36.98 29.45
N GLY A 696 -27.12 -38.30 29.58
CA GLY A 696 -28.24 -38.97 30.23
C GLY A 696 -28.34 -40.43 29.86
N ASN A 697 -29.45 -41.06 30.25
CA ASN A 697 -29.75 -42.45 29.91
C ASN A 697 -30.15 -42.57 28.43
N TRP A 698 -29.88 -43.72 27.82
CA TRP A 698 -30.25 -43.99 26.43
C TRP A 698 -31.05 -45.29 26.34
N PHE A 699 -32.01 -45.32 25.43
CA PHE A 699 -32.66 -46.54 24.96
C PHE A 699 -32.24 -46.84 23.52
N PRO A 700 -32.37 -48.09 23.04
CA PRO A 700 -31.96 -48.46 21.68
C PRO A 700 -32.54 -47.51 20.63
N GLY A 701 -31.70 -46.98 19.72
CA GLY A 701 -32.10 -46.05 18.66
C GLY A 701 -32.15 -44.56 19.06
N SER A 702 -32.29 -44.23 20.35
CA SER A 702 -32.43 -42.83 20.80
C SER A 702 -31.18 -41.96 20.56
N LYS A 703 -29.98 -42.50 20.80
CA LYS A 703 -28.70 -41.76 20.68
C LYS A 703 -28.39 -41.37 19.22
N PRO A 704 -28.42 -42.28 18.22
CA PRO A 704 -28.22 -41.92 16.81
C PRO A 704 -29.25 -40.92 16.28
N LEU A 705 -30.53 -41.06 16.68
CA LEU A 705 -31.57 -40.11 16.30
C LEU A 705 -31.27 -38.71 16.84
N LEU A 706 -30.92 -38.61 18.13
CA LEU A 706 -30.65 -37.32 18.75
C LEU A 706 -29.43 -36.62 18.13
N GLN A 707 -28.38 -37.38 17.78
CA GLN A 707 -27.22 -36.83 17.06
C GLN A 707 -27.61 -36.24 15.71
N GLN A 708 -28.42 -36.95 14.91
CA GLN A 708 -28.88 -36.45 13.61
C GLN A 708 -29.81 -35.25 13.76
N ALA A 709 -30.74 -35.31 14.72
CA ALA A 709 -31.69 -34.26 15.03
C ALA A 709 -30.97 -32.96 15.43
N MET A 710 -30.08 -33.03 16.42
CA MET A 710 -29.37 -31.84 16.92
C MET A 710 -28.45 -31.23 15.86
N ASN A 711 -27.77 -32.03 15.04
CA ASN A 711 -26.98 -31.53 13.92
C ASN A 711 -27.83 -30.76 12.90
N LYS A 712 -29.07 -31.22 12.65
CA LYS A 712 -30.01 -30.53 11.75
C LYS A 712 -30.59 -29.27 12.38
N ILE A 713 -31.01 -29.34 13.64
CA ILE A 713 -31.58 -28.22 14.40
C ILE A 713 -30.56 -27.09 14.52
N MET A 714 -29.32 -27.39 14.92
CA MET A 714 -28.26 -26.36 15.02
C MET A 714 -28.02 -25.65 13.68
N LYS A 715 -28.17 -26.32 12.54
CA LYS A 715 -27.99 -25.70 11.22
C LYS A 715 -29.20 -24.89 10.76
N SER A 716 -30.41 -25.42 10.94
CA SER A 716 -31.62 -24.93 10.23
C SER A 716 -32.65 -24.23 11.11
N ASN A 717 -32.48 -24.23 12.43
CA ASN A 717 -33.46 -23.64 13.34
C ASN A 717 -33.59 -22.10 13.13
N PRO A 718 -34.81 -21.58 12.87
CA PRO A 718 -35.03 -20.16 12.61
C PRO A 718 -34.66 -19.24 13.78
N ALA A 719 -34.85 -19.69 15.03
CA ALA A 719 -34.55 -18.87 16.20
C ALA A 719 -33.03 -18.75 16.44
N LEU A 720 -32.29 -19.84 16.25
CA LEU A 720 -30.82 -19.83 16.25
C LEU A 720 -30.26 -19.00 15.08
N TYR A 721 -30.88 -19.07 13.90
CA TYR A 721 -30.52 -18.19 12.77
C TYR A 721 -30.70 -16.71 13.13
N VAL A 722 -31.83 -16.32 13.73
CA VAL A 722 -32.06 -14.94 14.17
C VAL A 722 -31.03 -14.49 15.22
N LEU A 723 -30.59 -15.39 16.12
CA LEU A 723 -29.52 -15.08 17.06
C LEU A 723 -28.21 -14.75 16.33
N ARG A 724 -27.79 -15.61 15.40
CA ARG A 724 -26.58 -15.41 14.58
C ARG A 724 -26.63 -14.10 13.80
N GLU A 725 -27.76 -13.82 13.15
CA GLU A 725 -27.98 -12.57 12.42
C GLU A 725 -27.88 -11.33 13.30
N ARG A 726 -28.37 -11.40 14.54
CA ARG A 726 -28.27 -10.29 15.48
C ARG A 726 -26.85 -10.11 16.01
N ILE A 727 -26.12 -11.20 16.23
CA ILE A 727 -24.70 -11.17 16.58
C ILE A 727 -23.90 -10.51 15.44
N ARG A 728 -24.09 -10.95 14.19
CA ARG A 728 -23.49 -10.34 12.98
C ARG A 728 -23.75 -8.84 12.89
N LYS A 729 -25.02 -8.44 12.97
CA LYS A 729 -25.43 -7.02 12.95
C LYS A 729 -24.84 -6.23 14.12
N GLY A 730 -24.72 -6.86 15.29
CA GLY A 730 -24.07 -6.27 16.46
C GLY A 730 -22.58 -6.04 16.26
N LEU A 731 -21.88 -7.02 15.69
CA LEU A 731 -20.46 -6.97 15.37
C LEU A 731 -20.16 -6.11 14.12
N GLN A 732 -21.19 -5.67 13.41
CA GLN A 732 -21.06 -5.04 12.09
C GLN A 732 -20.23 -5.92 11.13
N LEU A 733 -20.40 -7.23 11.29
CA LEU A 733 -19.97 -8.22 10.32
C LEU A 733 -21.07 -8.25 9.27
N TYR A 734 -20.80 -7.54 8.19
CA TYR A 734 -21.58 -7.67 6.99
C TYR A 734 -20.97 -8.84 6.22
N SER A 735 -21.33 -10.07 6.59
CA SER A 735 -21.50 -11.06 5.54
C SER A 735 -22.56 -10.49 4.61
N SER A 736 -22.38 -10.64 3.33
CA SER A 736 -23.29 -10.12 2.32
C SER A 736 -24.64 -10.83 2.30
N GLU A 737 -25.26 -11.21 3.44
CA GLU A 737 -26.53 -11.94 3.49
C GLU A 737 -27.41 -11.51 4.66
N PRO A 738 -28.73 -11.35 4.39
CA PRO A 738 -29.68 -12.46 4.43
C PRO A 738 -30.20 -12.84 3.02
N THR A 739 -29.30 -13.16 2.10
CA THR A 739 -29.60 -13.74 0.78
C THR A 739 -28.99 -15.14 0.70
N GLU A 740 -29.26 -15.91 -0.35
CA GLU A 740 -28.61 -17.22 -0.54
C GLU A 740 -27.08 -17.10 -0.72
N PRO A 741 -26.27 -18.07 -0.19
CA PRO A 741 -24.80 -18.06 -0.18
C PRO A 741 -24.24 -17.61 -1.52
N TYR A 742 -23.49 -16.51 -1.61
CA TYR A 742 -22.87 -16.03 -2.87
C TYR A 742 -22.16 -17.16 -3.63
N LEU A 743 -22.11 -17.05 -4.96
CA LEU A 743 -21.34 -18.00 -5.76
C LEU A 743 -19.84 -17.83 -5.47
N SER A 744 -19.24 -18.84 -4.85
CA SER A 744 -17.83 -18.95 -4.46
C SER A 744 -17.21 -20.23 -5.04
N SER A 745 -15.92 -20.46 -4.79
CA SER A 745 -15.24 -21.70 -5.19
C SER A 745 -15.78 -22.95 -4.47
N GLN A 746 -16.44 -22.78 -3.32
CA GLN A 746 -16.96 -23.88 -2.50
C GLN A 746 -18.31 -24.41 -3.00
N ASN A 747 -19.20 -23.53 -3.47
CA ASN A 747 -20.53 -23.89 -3.98
C ASN A 747 -20.63 -23.83 -5.52
N TYR A 748 -19.49 -23.73 -6.21
CA TYR A 748 -19.40 -23.63 -7.67
C TYR A 748 -20.14 -24.74 -8.42
N GLY A 749 -20.28 -25.94 -7.83
CA GLY A 749 -21.01 -27.06 -8.45
C GLY A 749 -22.53 -26.84 -8.60
N GLU A 750 -23.12 -25.93 -7.81
CA GLU A 750 -24.58 -25.67 -7.82
C GLU A 750 -25.08 -25.16 -9.17
N ILE A 751 -24.23 -24.46 -9.93
CA ILE A 751 -24.60 -23.83 -11.20
C ILE A 751 -24.92 -24.84 -12.32
N PHE A 752 -24.59 -26.12 -12.11
CA PHE A 752 -24.85 -27.22 -13.05
C PHE A 752 -26.00 -28.12 -12.62
N SER A 753 -26.79 -27.70 -11.63
CA SER A 753 -27.98 -28.42 -11.19
C SER A 753 -29.07 -28.48 -12.27
N ASN A 754 -30.15 -29.23 -11.99
CA ASN A 754 -31.31 -29.28 -12.88
C ASN A 754 -32.12 -27.97 -12.93
N GLN A 755 -31.80 -26.99 -12.07
CA GLN A 755 -32.43 -25.67 -12.11
C GLN A 755 -31.93 -24.83 -13.30
N ILE A 756 -32.79 -23.96 -13.83
CA ILE A 756 -32.39 -22.98 -14.86
C ILE A 756 -31.74 -21.80 -14.13
N ILE A 757 -30.47 -21.56 -14.41
CA ILE A 757 -29.65 -20.53 -13.77
C ILE A 757 -29.12 -19.59 -14.85
N TRP A 758 -29.22 -18.28 -14.65
CA TRP A 758 -28.64 -17.29 -15.56
C TRP A 758 -27.56 -16.46 -14.89
N PHE A 759 -26.46 -16.23 -15.60
CA PHE A 759 -25.52 -15.16 -15.30
C PHE A 759 -25.94 -13.88 -16.00
N VAL A 760 -25.91 -12.76 -15.30
CA VAL A 760 -26.10 -11.42 -15.88
C VAL A 760 -24.84 -10.59 -15.65
N ASP A 761 -24.23 -10.14 -16.73
CA ASP A 761 -23.09 -9.21 -16.71
C ASP A 761 -23.45 -7.87 -17.37
N ASP A 762 -23.38 -6.80 -16.59
CA ASP A 762 -23.67 -5.42 -17.00
C ASP A 762 -22.41 -4.64 -17.41
N THR A 763 -21.24 -5.27 -17.38
CA THR A 763 -19.94 -4.61 -17.57
C THR A 763 -19.84 -3.82 -18.87
N ASN A 764 -20.43 -4.35 -19.95
CA ASN A 764 -20.34 -3.80 -21.29
C ASN A 764 -21.61 -3.08 -21.76
N VAL A 765 -22.52 -2.74 -20.85
CA VAL A 765 -23.79 -2.08 -21.19
C VAL A 765 -23.59 -0.61 -21.53
N TYR A 766 -22.86 0.12 -20.69
CA TYR A 766 -22.51 1.52 -20.94
C TYR A 766 -21.01 1.65 -21.21
N ARG A 767 -20.68 1.82 -22.49
CA ARG A 767 -19.30 1.92 -22.96
C ARG A 767 -19.05 3.30 -23.54
N VAL A 768 -17.87 3.85 -23.28
CA VAL A 768 -17.47 5.17 -23.77
C VAL A 768 -16.10 5.11 -24.44
N THR A 769 -15.94 5.94 -25.46
CA THR A 769 -14.63 6.33 -25.97
C THR A 769 -14.24 7.63 -25.27
N ILE A 770 -13.05 7.61 -24.65
CA ILE A 770 -12.53 8.75 -23.90
C ILE A 770 -11.59 9.53 -24.81
N HIS A 771 -11.87 10.81 -24.98
CA HIS A 771 -10.98 11.76 -25.60
C HIS A 771 -10.48 12.70 -24.50
N LYS A 772 -9.22 12.50 -24.11
CA LYS A 772 -8.53 13.39 -23.18
C LYS A 772 -7.81 14.45 -24.00
N THR A 773 -8.11 15.72 -23.77
CA THR A 773 -7.31 16.82 -24.32
C THR A 773 -6.07 17.06 -23.45
N PHE A 774 -5.09 17.77 -23.98
CA PHE A 774 -3.87 18.13 -23.26
C PHE A 774 -4.17 18.90 -21.96
N GLU A 775 -5.18 19.77 -21.96
CA GLU A 775 -5.66 20.52 -20.78
C GLU A 775 -6.23 19.64 -19.66
N GLY A 776 -6.30 18.32 -19.85
CA GLY A 776 -6.86 17.38 -18.89
C GLY A 776 -8.37 17.21 -18.97
N ASN A 777 -9.04 17.92 -19.90
CA ASN A 777 -10.47 17.76 -20.11
C ASN A 777 -10.76 16.37 -20.70
N LEU A 778 -11.59 15.61 -19.99
CA LEU A 778 -12.05 14.28 -20.40
C LEU A 778 -13.42 14.42 -21.04
N THR A 779 -13.48 14.32 -22.37
CA THR A 779 -14.75 14.22 -23.08
C THR A 779 -15.03 12.75 -23.38
N THR A 780 -16.26 12.32 -23.12
CA THR A 780 -16.68 10.93 -23.32
C THR A 780 -17.76 10.86 -24.37
N LYS A 781 -17.61 9.95 -25.33
CA LYS A 781 -18.62 9.65 -26.34
C LYS A 781 -19.14 8.23 -26.13
N PRO A 782 -20.45 8.03 -25.86
CA PRO A 782 -21.00 6.71 -25.69
C PRO A 782 -20.94 5.94 -27.01
N ILE A 783 -20.69 4.64 -26.91
CA ILE A 783 -20.77 3.68 -28.02
C ILE A 783 -21.80 2.59 -27.69
N ASN A 784 -22.18 1.80 -28.69
CA ASN A 784 -23.09 0.68 -28.46
C ASN A 784 -22.52 -0.30 -27.42
N GLY A 785 -23.40 -0.72 -26.53
CA GLY A 785 -23.11 -1.72 -25.50
C GLY A 785 -23.95 -2.98 -25.69
N ALA A 786 -23.77 -3.93 -24.79
CA ALA A 786 -24.62 -5.11 -24.73
C ALA A 786 -24.76 -5.63 -23.31
N ILE A 787 -25.94 -6.19 -23.02
CA ILE A 787 -26.20 -6.99 -21.83
C ILE A 787 -25.86 -8.44 -22.18
N PHE A 788 -25.09 -9.09 -21.32
CA PHE A 788 -24.72 -10.49 -21.47
C PHE A 788 -25.51 -11.33 -20.47
N ILE A 789 -26.43 -12.16 -20.97
CA ILE A 789 -27.24 -13.08 -20.15
C ILE A 789 -26.94 -14.51 -20.59
N PHE A 790 -26.46 -15.35 -19.68
CA PHE A 790 -25.86 -16.63 -20.05
C PHE A 790 -26.31 -17.79 -19.16
N ASN A 791 -26.70 -18.92 -19.77
CA ASN A 791 -27.00 -20.16 -19.07
C ASN A 791 -25.77 -21.09 -19.06
N PRO A 792 -25.14 -21.33 -17.90
CA PRO A 792 -23.90 -22.11 -17.80
C PRO A 792 -24.10 -23.60 -18.06
N ARG A 793 -25.32 -24.13 -17.94
CA ARG A 793 -25.61 -25.54 -18.20
C ARG A 793 -25.77 -25.83 -19.69
N THR A 794 -26.55 -25.00 -20.38
CA THR A 794 -26.90 -25.22 -21.79
C THR A 794 -25.96 -24.53 -22.78
N GLY A 795 -25.23 -23.49 -22.34
CA GLY A 795 -24.40 -22.67 -23.22
C GLY A 795 -25.18 -21.53 -23.89
N GLN A 796 -26.50 -21.42 -23.64
CA GLN A 796 -27.35 -20.43 -24.27
C GLN A 796 -26.99 -19.00 -23.81
N LEU A 797 -26.73 -18.13 -24.78
CA LEU A 797 -26.36 -16.73 -24.59
C LEU A 797 -27.44 -15.84 -25.21
N PHE A 798 -28.11 -15.04 -24.38
CA PHE A 798 -28.95 -13.94 -24.81
C PHE A 798 -28.12 -12.64 -24.77
N LEU A 799 -27.78 -12.13 -25.94
CA LEU A 799 -27.01 -10.91 -26.10
C LEU A 799 -27.95 -9.78 -26.53
N LYS A 800 -28.31 -8.90 -25.58
CA LYS A 800 -29.14 -7.72 -25.88
C LYS A 800 -28.24 -6.55 -26.24
N VAL A 801 -28.31 -6.08 -27.47
CA VAL A 801 -27.59 -4.89 -27.93
C VAL A 801 -28.30 -3.63 -27.44
N ILE A 802 -27.56 -2.74 -26.79
CA ILE A 802 -28.03 -1.44 -26.32
C ILE A 802 -27.43 -0.34 -27.21
N HIS A 803 -28.28 0.27 -28.03
CA HIS A 803 -27.88 1.31 -28.97
C HIS A 803 -27.64 2.66 -28.27
N THR A 804 -26.76 3.49 -28.84
CA THR A 804 -26.43 4.82 -28.28
C THR A 804 -27.62 5.76 -28.09
N SER A 805 -28.72 5.56 -28.83
CA SER A 805 -29.96 6.35 -28.69
C SER A 805 -30.57 6.27 -27.28
N VAL A 806 -30.36 5.16 -26.54
CA VAL A 806 -30.85 5.00 -25.16
C VAL A 806 -30.22 6.03 -24.21
N TRP A 807 -29.00 6.49 -24.53
CA TRP A 807 -28.26 7.45 -23.70
C TRP A 807 -28.54 8.91 -24.08
N ALA A 808 -29.22 9.16 -25.21
CA ALA A 808 -29.45 10.50 -25.71
C ALA A 808 -30.36 11.31 -24.76
N GLY A 809 -29.91 12.52 -24.39
CA GLY A 809 -30.65 13.41 -23.50
C GLY A 809 -30.66 13.01 -22.01
N GLN A 810 -29.99 11.91 -21.64
CA GLN A 810 -29.98 11.39 -20.27
C GLN A 810 -28.74 11.82 -19.49
N LYS A 811 -28.87 11.90 -18.16
CA LYS A 811 -27.77 12.18 -17.22
C LYS A 811 -27.56 10.99 -16.28
N ARG A 812 -26.38 10.91 -15.64
CA ARG A 812 -26.00 9.80 -14.72
C ARG A 812 -26.08 8.42 -15.40
N LEU A 813 -25.51 8.34 -16.60
CA LEU A 813 -25.59 7.17 -17.47
C LEU A 813 -25.08 5.87 -16.83
N GLY A 814 -24.11 5.94 -15.92
CA GLY A 814 -23.64 4.75 -15.19
C GLY A 814 -24.67 4.14 -14.23
N GLN A 815 -25.56 4.96 -13.64
CA GLN A 815 -26.69 4.43 -12.87
C GLN A 815 -27.78 3.94 -13.82
N LEU A 816 -28.13 4.74 -14.83
CA LEU A 816 -29.15 4.39 -15.82
C LEU A 816 -28.85 3.04 -16.50
N ALA A 817 -27.58 2.74 -16.79
CA ALA A 817 -27.16 1.48 -17.38
C ALA A 817 -27.64 0.27 -16.57
N LYS A 818 -27.46 0.30 -15.24
CA LYS A 818 -27.88 -0.79 -14.34
C LYS A 818 -29.39 -1.00 -14.33
N TRP A 819 -30.13 0.11 -14.25
CA TRP A 819 -31.59 0.08 -14.28
C TRP A 819 -32.12 -0.41 -15.63
N LYS A 820 -31.53 0.03 -16.74
CA LYS A 820 -31.87 -0.45 -18.07
C LYS A 820 -31.52 -1.93 -18.26
N THR A 821 -30.41 -2.39 -17.68
CA THR A 821 -30.09 -3.83 -17.66
C THR A 821 -31.16 -4.62 -16.92
N ALA A 822 -31.56 -4.18 -15.73
CA ALA A 822 -32.57 -4.87 -14.94
C ALA A 822 -33.95 -4.89 -15.62
N GLU A 823 -34.33 -3.79 -16.26
CA GLU A 823 -35.55 -3.68 -17.05
C GLU A 823 -35.57 -4.67 -18.22
N GLU A 824 -34.49 -4.76 -18.99
CA GLU A 824 -34.37 -5.67 -20.14
C GLU A 824 -34.30 -7.14 -19.70
N VAL A 825 -33.63 -7.45 -18.58
CA VAL A 825 -33.62 -8.80 -17.98
C VAL A 825 -35.04 -9.19 -17.55
N ALA A 826 -35.76 -8.32 -16.86
CA ALA A 826 -37.13 -8.58 -16.44
C ALA A 826 -38.09 -8.73 -17.65
N ALA A 827 -37.88 -7.94 -18.71
CA ALA A 827 -38.62 -8.08 -19.96
C ALA A 827 -38.36 -9.45 -20.63
N LEU A 828 -37.11 -9.93 -20.63
CA LEU A 828 -36.77 -11.25 -21.14
C LEU A 828 -37.44 -12.37 -20.32
N VAL A 829 -37.41 -12.28 -18.99
CA VAL A 829 -38.10 -13.24 -18.10
C VAL A 829 -39.61 -13.28 -18.39
N ARG A 830 -40.25 -12.12 -18.59
CA ARG A 830 -41.68 -12.04 -18.96
C ARG A 830 -41.98 -12.66 -20.32
N SER A 831 -41.03 -12.66 -21.25
CA SER A 831 -41.23 -13.22 -22.60
C SER A 831 -41.15 -14.75 -22.65
N LEU A 832 -40.60 -15.39 -21.61
CA LEU A 832 -40.43 -16.84 -21.56
C LEU A 832 -41.62 -17.54 -20.87
N PRO A 833 -42.00 -18.74 -21.32
CA PRO A 833 -42.92 -19.62 -20.59
C PRO A 833 -42.41 -19.92 -19.18
N VAL A 834 -43.33 -20.21 -18.25
CA VAL A 834 -43.00 -20.41 -16.82
C VAL A 834 -42.05 -21.59 -16.60
N GLU A 835 -42.05 -22.58 -17.49
CA GLU A 835 -41.15 -23.74 -17.48
C GLU A 835 -39.71 -23.37 -17.84
N GLU A 836 -39.52 -22.32 -18.65
CA GLU A 836 -38.20 -21.86 -19.11
C GLU A 836 -37.66 -20.67 -18.30
N GLN A 837 -38.46 -20.14 -17.37
CA GLN A 837 -38.04 -19.06 -16.48
C GLN A 837 -36.92 -19.51 -15.54
N PRO A 838 -35.89 -18.68 -15.32
CA PRO A 838 -34.79 -19.01 -14.42
C PRO A 838 -35.31 -19.12 -12.98
N LYS A 839 -34.82 -20.11 -12.23
CA LYS A 839 -35.04 -20.19 -10.78
C LYS A 839 -34.03 -19.35 -10.02
N GLN A 840 -32.84 -19.14 -10.58
CA GLN A 840 -31.81 -18.30 -9.99
C GLN A 840 -31.16 -17.40 -11.05
N ILE A 841 -30.91 -16.14 -10.68
CA ILE A 841 -30.15 -15.17 -11.46
C ILE A 841 -28.92 -14.76 -10.64
N ILE A 842 -27.74 -15.04 -11.20
CA ILE A 842 -26.46 -14.71 -10.60
C ILE A 842 -25.90 -13.45 -11.28
N VAL A 843 -25.66 -12.40 -10.50
CA VAL A 843 -25.04 -11.17 -10.99
C VAL A 843 -23.54 -11.17 -10.77
N THR A 844 -22.78 -10.74 -11.79
CA THR A 844 -21.31 -10.59 -11.68
C THR A 844 -20.92 -9.40 -10.80
N ARG A 845 -21.77 -8.39 -10.70
CA ARG A 845 -21.49 -7.12 -10.02
C ARG A 845 -22.56 -6.81 -8.97
N LYS A 846 -22.12 -6.53 -7.74
CA LYS A 846 -23.01 -6.21 -6.59
C LYS A 846 -23.99 -5.06 -6.87
N GLY A 847 -23.61 -4.10 -7.70
CA GLY A 847 -24.47 -2.96 -8.04
C GLY A 847 -25.72 -3.28 -8.87
N MET A 848 -25.86 -4.53 -9.34
CA MET A 848 -27.04 -5.02 -10.08
C MET A 848 -28.09 -5.69 -9.20
N LEU A 849 -27.77 -5.99 -7.92
CA LEU A 849 -28.69 -6.64 -7.00
C LEU A 849 -29.96 -5.79 -6.78
N ASP A 850 -29.81 -4.56 -6.27
CA ASP A 850 -30.97 -3.70 -5.98
C ASP A 850 -31.86 -3.43 -7.21
N PRO A 851 -31.31 -3.07 -8.40
CA PRO A 851 -32.15 -2.85 -9.59
C PRO A 851 -32.92 -4.11 -10.02
N LEU A 852 -32.32 -5.30 -9.95
CA LEU A 852 -33.00 -6.54 -10.31
C LEU A 852 -34.06 -6.92 -9.28
N GLU A 853 -33.80 -6.74 -7.98
CA GLU A 853 -34.78 -6.98 -6.92
C GLU A 853 -36.05 -6.13 -7.15
N VAL A 854 -35.89 -4.87 -7.55
CA VAL A 854 -37.02 -3.97 -7.84
C VAL A 854 -37.76 -4.38 -9.12
N HIS A 855 -37.05 -4.73 -10.19
CA HIS A 855 -37.69 -5.06 -11.47
C HIS A 855 -38.28 -6.48 -11.54
N LEU A 856 -37.88 -7.37 -10.63
CA LEU A 856 -38.36 -8.75 -10.54
C LEU A 856 -39.34 -8.98 -9.37
N LEU A 857 -39.92 -7.92 -8.78
CA LEU A 857 -40.95 -8.03 -7.74
C LEU A 857 -42.17 -8.88 -8.18
N ASP A 858 -42.47 -8.91 -9.48
CA ASP A 858 -43.53 -9.74 -10.06
C ASP A 858 -43.20 -11.25 -10.03
N PHE A 859 -41.94 -11.62 -9.75
CA PHE A 859 -41.41 -12.98 -9.81
C PHE A 859 -40.76 -13.42 -8.48
N PRO A 860 -41.53 -13.59 -7.40
CA PRO A 860 -41.00 -13.87 -6.06
C PRO A 860 -40.27 -15.22 -5.93
N ASN A 861 -40.41 -16.11 -6.91
CA ASN A 861 -39.79 -17.43 -6.94
C ASN A 861 -38.40 -17.44 -7.60
N ILE A 862 -37.93 -16.30 -8.13
CA ILE A 862 -36.62 -16.17 -8.75
C ILE A 862 -35.65 -15.64 -7.70
N VAL A 863 -34.60 -16.41 -7.40
CA VAL A 863 -33.59 -15.99 -6.45
C VAL A 863 -32.51 -15.17 -7.13
N ILE A 864 -32.18 -14.02 -6.56
CA ILE A 864 -31.12 -13.14 -7.06
C ILE A 864 -29.89 -13.31 -6.16
N LYS A 865 -28.77 -13.74 -6.73
CA LYS A 865 -27.54 -14.10 -6.01
C LYS A 865 -26.33 -13.33 -6.56
N GLY A 866 -25.44 -12.90 -5.68
CA GLY A 866 -24.16 -12.30 -6.07
C GLY A 866 -23.09 -13.37 -6.34
N SER A 867 -22.04 -13.01 -7.07
CA SER A 867 -20.82 -13.83 -7.19
C SER A 867 -19.62 -13.14 -6.55
N GLU A 868 -18.82 -13.90 -5.80
CA GLU A 868 -17.49 -13.48 -5.34
C GLU A 868 -16.41 -13.72 -6.41
N LEU A 869 -16.68 -14.62 -7.36
CA LEU A 869 -15.80 -14.93 -8.47
C LEU A 869 -15.88 -13.80 -9.51
N GLN A 870 -14.75 -13.16 -9.82
CA GLN A 870 -14.70 -12.18 -10.91
C GLN A 870 -14.64 -12.88 -12.27
N LEU A 871 -15.79 -13.35 -12.77
CA LEU A 871 -15.87 -14.04 -14.06
C LEU A 871 -15.55 -13.10 -15.25
N PRO A 872 -14.82 -13.56 -16.28
CA PRO A 872 -14.28 -12.69 -17.34
C PRO A 872 -15.26 -12.45 -18.50
N PHE A 873 -16.58 -12.43 -18.26
CA PHE A 873 -17.59 -12.29 -19.33
C PHE A 873 -17.46 -10.99 -20.12
N GLN A 874 -16.88 -9.94 -19.52
CA GLN A 874 -16.55 -8.71 -20.23
C GLN A 874 -15.64 -8.91 -21.45
N ALA A 875 -14.83 -9.98 -21.48
CA ALA A 875 -13.95 -10.31 -22.58
C ALA A 875 -14.69 -10.90 -23.80
N CYS A 876 -15.95 -11.30 -23.66
CA CYS A 876 -16.77 -11.80 -24.78
C CYS A 876 -16.84 -10.80 -25.93
N LEU A 877 -16.85 -9.49 -25.65
CA LEU A 877 -16.86 -8.46 -26.69
C LEU A 877 -15.56 -8.35 -27.51
N LYS A 878 -14.46 -8.96 -27.03
CA LYS A 878 -13.21 -9.03 -27.79
C LYS A 878 -13.27 -10.07 -28.92
N ILE A 879 -14.30 -10.93 -28.91
CA ILE A 879 -14.60 -11.86 -29.99
C ILE A 879 -15.20 -11.07 -31.15
N GLU A 880 -14.57 -11.17 -32.33
CA GLU A 880 -14.90 -10.36 -33.50
C GLU A 880 -16.37 -10.49 -33.91
N LYS A 881 -16.92 -11.71 -33.88
CA LYS A 881 -18.33 -11.99 -34.22
C LYS A 881 -19.31 -11.16 -33.37
N PHE A 882 -19.06 -11.04 -32.06
CA PHE A 882 -19.90 -10.24 -31.17
C PHE A 882 -19.58 -8.74 -31.22
N GLY A 883 -18.30 -8.39 -31.26
CA GLY A 883 -17.84 -7.00 -31.35
C GLY A 883 -18.39 -6.28 -32.58
N ASP A 884 -18.31 -6.92 -33.75
CA ASP A 884 -18.82 -6.39 -35.01
C ASP A 884 -20.34 -6.25 -35.01
N LEU A 885 -21.05 -7.25 -34.51
CA LEU A 885 -22.52 -7.25 -34.42
C LEU A 885 -23.00 -6.04 -33.61
N ILE A 886 -22.39 -5.79 -32.44
CA ILE A 886 -22.78 -4.69 -31.55
C ILE A 886 -22.42 -3.33 -32.15
N LEU A 887 -21.26 -3.21 -32.79
CA LEU A 887 -20.84 -1.94 -33.41
C LEU A 887 -21.66 -1.58 -34.66
N LYS A 888 -22.10 -2.57 -35.44
CA LYS A 888 -22.89 -2.37 -36.66
C LYS A 888 -24.39 -2.20 -36.41
N ALA A 889 -24.88 -2.53 -35.21
CA ALA A 889 -26.30 -2.41 -34.88
C ALA A 889 -26.78 -0.95 -34.91
N THR A 890 -27.88 -0.70 -35.62
CA THR A 890 -28.53 0.61 -35.74
C THR A 890 -29.68 0.79 -34.75
N GLU A 891 -30.17 -0.30 -34.15
CA GLU A 891 -31.27 -0.30 -33.18
C GLU A 891 -31.04 -1.35 -32.07
N PRO A 892 -31.70 -1.23 -30.91
CA PRO A 892 -31.66 -2.24 -29.87
C PRO A 892 -32.30 -3.56 -30.33
N GLN A 893 -31.55 -4.66 -30.26
CA GLN A 893 -32.02 -5.98 -30.68
C GLN A 893 -31.51 -7.09 -29.75
N MET A 894 -32.28 -8.16 -29.62
CA MET A 894 -31.90 -9.36 -28.87
C MET A 894 -31.38 -10.43 -29.83
N VAL A 895 -30.21 -10.98 -29.56
CA VAL A 895 -29.60 -12.02 -30.41
C VAL A 895 -29.28 -13.25 -29.57
N LEU A 896 -29.69 -14.42 -30.06
CA LEU A 896 -29.48 -15.70 -29.40
C LEU A 896 -28.28 -16.43 -29.99
N TYR A 897 -27.39 -16.92 -29.12
CA TYR A 897 -26.25 -17.77 -29.48
C TYR A 897 -26.16 -18.98 -28.55
N ASN A 898 -25.45 -20.02 -28.98
CA ASN A 898 -24.93 -21.04 -28.09
C ASN A 898 -23.42 -20.89 -28.01
N ILE A 899 -22.89 -20.46 -26.86
CA ILE A 899 -21.46 -20.18 -26.70
C ILE A 899 -20.61 -21.46 -26.66
N TYR A 900 -21.21 -22.62 -26.42
CA TYR A 900 -20.52 -23.91 -26.39
C TYR A 900 -20.45 -24.58 -27.77
N ASP A 901 -21.08 -23.99 -28.79
CA ASP A 901 -21.22 -24.61 -30.11
C ASP A 901 -21.76 -26.05 -29.99
N ASP A 902 -20.93 -27.06 -30.25
CA ASP A 902 -21.28 -28.48 -30.19
C ASP A 902 -20.54 -29.27 -29.09
N TRP A 903 -19.81 -28.62 -28.19
CA TRP A 903 -18.97 -29.27 -27.18
C TRP A 903 -19.74 -30.19 -26.22
N LEU A 904 -21.02 -29.90 -25.95
CA LEU A 904 -21.85 -30.74 -25.08
C LEU A 904 -22.08 -32.16 -25.61
N LYS A 905 -21.68 -32.45 -26.87
CA LYS A 905 -21.67 -33.82 -27.41
C LYS A 905 -20.51 -34.67 -26.88
N SER A 906 -19.34 -34.06 -26.62
CA SER A 906 -18.13 -34.78 -26.18
C SER A 906 -17.76 -34.54 -24.71
N ILE A 907 -18.13 -33.38 -24.14
CA ILE A 907 -17.77 -33.00 -22.76
C ILE A 907 -18.98 -32.57 -21.93
N SER A 908 -18.85 -32.66 -20.61
CA SER A 908 -19.88 -32.21 -19.67
C SER A 908 -20.04 -30.68 -19.68
N SER A 909 -21.20 -30.19 -19.23
CA SER A 909 -21.45 -28.75 -19.06
C SER A 909 -20.45 -28.09 -18.10
N TYR A 910 -20.00 -28.82 -17.07
CA TYR A 910 -18.97 -28.34 -16.14
C TYR A 910 -17.63 -28.06 -16.85
N THR A 911 -17.20 -29.00 -17.69
CA THR A 911 -15.96 -28.88 -18.46
C THR A 911 -16.08 -27.81 -19.53
N ALA A 912 -17.22 -27.73 -20.23
CA ALA A 912 -17.48 -26.72 -21.26
C ALA A 912 -17.47 -25.29 -20.67
N PHE A 913 -18.09 -25.09 -19.50
CA PHE A 913 -18.04 -23.82 -18.80
C PHE A 913 -16.61 -23.44 -18.38
N SER A 914 -15.86 -24.40 -17.85
CA SER A 914 -14.46 -24.18 -17.44
C SER A 914 -13.57 -23.80 -18.64
N ARG A 915 -13.78 -24.42 -19.81
CA ARG A 915 -13.13 -24.05 -21.07
C ARG A 915 -13.46 -22.61 -21.47
N ILE A 916 -14.73 -22.18 -21.41
CA ILE A 916 -15.11 -20.79 -21.70
C ILE A 916 -14.43 -19.81 -20.74
N VAL A 917 -14.46 -20.08 -19.43
CA VAL A 917 -13.81 -19.21 -18.44
C VAL A 917 -12.33 -19.06 -18.74
N LEU A 918 -11.64 -20.15 -19.07
CA LEU A 918 -10.22 -20.15 -19.44
C LEU A 918 -9.94 -19.31 -20.69
N ILE A 919 -10.72 -19.51 -21.76
CA ILE A 919 -10.57 -18.75 -23.01
C ILE A 919 -10.82 -17.26 -22.79
N LEU A 920 -11.92 -16.90 -22.13
CA LEU A 920 -12.28 -15.52 -21.85
C LEU A 920 -11.27 -14.85 -20.92
N ARG A 921 -10.71 -15.58 -19.95
CA ARG A 921 -9.64 -15.07 -19.08
C ARG A 921 -8.38 -14.80 -19.89
N ALA A 922 -7.97 -15.71 -20.76
CA ALA A 922 -6.80 -15.51 -21.62
C ALA A 922 -6.99 -14.31 -22.56
N LEU A 923 -8.18 -14.15 -23.17
CA LEU A 923 -8.53 -12.98 -23.97
C LEU A 923 -8.56 -11.68 -23.14
N HIS A 924 -8.95 -11.77 -21.87
CA HIS A 924 -8.90 -10.63 -20.94
C HIS A 924 -7.45 -10.19 -20.68
N VAL A 925 -6.58 -11.15 -20.37
CA VAL A 925 -5.15 -10.96 -20.03
C VAL A 925 -4.33 -10.49 -21.22
N ASN A 926 -4.35 -11.25 -22.33
CA ASN A 926 -3.61 -10.94 -23.54
C ASN A 926 -4.41 -11.38 -24.78
N ASN A 927 -5.17 -10.43 -25.32
CA ASN A 927 -6.08 -10.66 -26.43
C ASN A 927 -5.38 -11.23 -27.68
N GLU A 928 -4.24 -10.65 -28.06
CA GLU A 928 -3.52 -11.03 -29.28
C GLU A 928 -2.93 -12.44 -29.19
N LYS A 929 -2.19 -12.73 -28.11
CA LYS A 929 -1.62 -14.08 -27.92
C LYS A 929 -2.70 -15.15 -27.77
N ALA A 930 -3.79 -14.86 -27.05
CA ALA A 930 -4.90 -15.81 -26.92
C ALA A 930 -5.55 -16.10 -28.28
N LYS A 931 -5.77 -15.09 -29.13
CA LYS A 931 -6.29 -15.30 -30.50
C LYS A 931 -5.36 -16.16 -31.36
N MET A 932 -4.05 -15.94 -31.27
CA MET A 932 -3.06 -16.78 -31.95
C MET A 932 -3.11 -18.24 -31.47
N LEU A 933 -3.23 -18.47 -30.16
CA LEU A 933 -3.32 -19.81 -29.59
C LEU A 933 -4.62 -20.54 -29.99
N LEU A 934 -5.73 -19.80 -30.14
CA LEU A 934 -7.00 -20.37 -30.60
C LEU A 934 -6.98 -20.77 -32.08
N LYS A 935 -6.19 -20.09 -32.92
CA LYS A 935 -6.06 -20.37 -34.36
C LYS A 935 -4.59 -20.59 -34.74
N PRO A 936 -3.97 -21.72 -34.34
CA PRO A 936 -2.55 -21.95 -34.53
C PRO A 936 -2.18 -22.27 -35.99
N ASP A 937 -3.12 -22.80 -36.78
CA ASP A 937 -2.90 -23.18 -38.18
C ASP A 937 -4.07 -22.70 -39.07
N LYS A 938 -3.77 -22.36 -40.32
CA LYS A 938 -4.73 -21.87 -41.33
C LYS A 938 -5.75 -22.94 -41.73
N THR A 939 -5.43 -24.21 -41.49
CA THR A 939 -6.31 -25.35 -41.74
C THR A 939 -7.51 -25.41 -40.79
N VAL A 940 -7.39 -24.80 -39.60
CA VAL A 940 -8.47 -24.78 -38.61
C VAL A 940 -9.45 -23.65 -38.95
N VAL A 941 -10.64 -24.04 -39.41
CA VAL A 941 -11.73 -23.12 -39.73
C VAL A 941 -12.76 -23.05 -38.60
N THR A 942 -13.37 -21.89 -38.45
CA THR A 942 -14.56 -21.71 -37.60
C THR A 942 -15.78 -21.79 -38.51
N GLU A 943 -16.71 -22.68 -38.20
CA GLU A 943 -17.94 -22.79 -38.98
C GLU A 943 -18.78 -21.52 -38.88
N PRO A 944 -19.56 -21.13 -39.92
CA PRO A 944 -20.29 -19.87 -39.92
C PRO A 944 -21.27 -19.71 -38.74
N HIS A 945 -21.88 -20.81 -38.31
CA HIS A 945 -22.80 -20.83 -37.18
C HIS A 945 -22.10 -20.98 -35.82
N HIS A 946 -20.85 -21.46 -35.79
CA HIS A 946 -20.04 -21.58 -34.58
C HIS A 946 -19.34 -20.26 -34.20
N ILE A 947 -18.90 -20.18 -32.95
CA ILE A 947 -18.11 -19.06 -32.42
C ILE A 947 -16.64 -19.43 -32.34
N TRP A 948 -16.35 -20.68 -31.96
CA TRP A 948 -14.99 -21.16 -31.74
C TRP A 948 -14.47 -21.99 -32.92
N PRO A 949 -13.14 -22.07 -33.10
CA PRO A 949 -12.54 -22.94 -34.11
C PRO A 949 -12.92 -24.41 -33.88
N THR A 950 -13.23 -25.14 -34.94
CA THR A 950 -13.56 -26.57 -34.86
C THR A 950 -12.27 -27.37 -34.64
N LEU A 951 -12.07 -27.87 -33.42
CA LEU A 951 -10.88 -28.61 -32.99
C LEU A 951 -11.27 -29.99 -32.44
N THR A 952 -10.37 -30.96 -32.53
CA THR A 952 -10.53 -32.26 -31.85
C THR A 952 -10.27 -32.14 -30.34
N ASP A 953 -10.74 -33.10 -29.54
CA ASP A 953 -10.54 -33.06 -28.08
C ASP A 953 -9.05 -33.05 -27.66
N GLU A 954 -8.16 -33.71 -28.42
CA GLU A 954 -6.72 -33.68 -28.17
C GLU A 954 -6.09 -32.30 -28.48
N GLN A 955 -6.57 -31.64 -29.54
CA GLN A 955 -6.15 -30.28 -29.87
C GLN A 955 -6.65 -29.28 -28.83
N TRP A 956 -7.90 -29.43 -28.37
CA TRP A 956 -8.45 -28.63 -27.27
C TRP A 956 -7.60 -28.76 -26.00
N LEU A 957 -7.16 -29.96 -25.62
CA LEU A 957 -6.29 -30.15 -24.46
C LEU A 957 -4.96 -29.37 -24.58
N LYS A 958 -4.36 -29.34 -25.77
CA LYS A 958 -3.12 -28.58 -26.04
C LYS A 958 -3.36 -27.07 -25.93
N VAL A 959 -4.47 -26.58 -26.52
CA VAL A 959 -4.86 -25.17 -26.46
C VAL A 959 -5.18 -24.75 -25.03
N GLU A 960 -5.93 -25.55 -24.27
CA GLU A 960 -6.25 -25.27 -22.87
C GLU A 960 -4.99 -25.15 -22.00
N CYS A 961 -4.04 -26.08 -22.14
CA CYS A 961 -2.75 -25.98 -21.46
C CYS A 961 -2.03 -24.67 -21.79
N ALA A 962 -1.95 -24.31 -23.08
CA ALA A 962 -1.29 -23.08 -23.51
C ALA A 962 -1.98 -21.80 -23.00
N LEU A 963 -3.32 -21.77 -22.96
CA LEU A 963 -4.07 -20.65 -22.40
C LEU A 963 -3.88 -20.51 -20.90
N ARG A 964 -3.84 -21.63 -20.16
CA ARG A 964 -3.53 -21.65 -18.73
C ARG A 964 -2.13 -21.08 -18.47
N ASP A 965 -1.13 -21.56 -19.20
CA ASP A 965 0.25 -21.15 -19.02
C ASP A 965 0.45 -19.66 -19.36
N LEU A 966 -0.30 -19.13 -20.35
CA LEU A 966 -0.34 -17.70 -20.65
C LEU A 966 -0.87 -16.86 -19.48
N ILE A 967 -1.96 -17.29 -18.84
CA ILE A 967 -2.55 -16.60 -17.69
C ILE A 967 -1.59 -16.63 -16.49
N LEU A 968 -1.03 -17.81 -16.18
CA LEU A 968 -0.11 -17.98 -15.05
C LEU A 968 1.20 -17.21 -15.28
N SER A 969 1.73 -17.20 -16.50
CA SER A 969 2.96 -16.46 -16.84
C SER A 969 2.76 -14.94 -16.71
N ASP A 970 1.60 -14.41 -17.12
CA ASP A 970 1.29 -12.99 -16.95
C ASP A 970 1.11 -12.63 -15.47
N TYR A 971 0.43 -13.49 -14.70
CA TYR A 971 0.28 -13.33 -13.25
C TYR A 971 1.65 -13.36 -12.54
N ALA A 972 2.50 -14.33 -12.87
CA ALA A 972 3.87 -14.46 -12.38
C ALA A 972 4.71 -13.22 -12.69
N LYS A 973 4.62 -12.72 -13.92
CA LYS A 973 5.34 -11.51 -14.36
C LYS A 973 4.84 -10.23 -13.69
N LYS A 974 3.54 -10.13 -13.38
CA LYS A 974 2.98 -8.94 -12.71
C LYS A 974 3.27 -8.89 -11.21
N ASN A 975 3.39 -10.06 -10.57
CA ASN A 975 3.57 -10.18 -9.12
C ASN A 975 4.97 -10.62 -8.71
N ASN A 976 5.88 -10.81 -9.68
CA ASN A 976 7.24 -11.33 -9.48
C ASN A 976 7.27 -12.65 -8.67
N VAL A 977 6.37 -13.59 -9.00
CA VAL A 977 6.27 -14.90 -8.36
C VAL A 977 6.62 -15.98 -9.38
N ASN A 978 7.42 -16.98 -9.01
CA ASN A 978 7.69 -18.11 -9.88
C ASN A 978 6.43 -18.99 -10.01
N THR A 979 6.06 -19.37 -11.24
CA THR A 979 4.89 -20.21 -11.51
C THR A 979 4.94 -21.57 -10.82
N SER A 980 6.14 -22.11 -10.54
CA SER A 980 6.32 -23.39 -9.84
C SER A 980 6.03 -23.34 -8.34
N ALA A 981 5.97 -22.14 -7.74
CA ALA A 981 5.67 -21.97 -6.33
C ALA A 981 4.16 -21.95 -6.02
N LEU A 982 3.30 -21.94 -7.06
CA LEU A 982 1.85 -21.86 -6.91
C LEU A 982 1.23 -23.24 -6.62
N THR A 983 0.36 -23.30 -5.63
CA THR A 983 -0.44 -24.49 -5.32
C THR A 983 -1.59 -24.68 -6.33
N GLN A 984 -2.14 -25.89 -6.40
CA GLN A 984 -3.29 -26.22 -7.27
C GLN A 984 -4.53 -25.37 -6.94
N SER A 985 -4.77 -25.07 -5.66
CA SER A 985 -5.84 -24.16 -5.22
C SER A 985 -5.60 -22.73 -5.70
N GLU A 986 -4.38 -22.20 -5.58
CA GLU A 986 -4.05 -20.85 -6.04
C GLU A 986 -4.14 -20.71 -7.56
N MET A 987 -3.67 -21.71 -8.32
CA MET A 987 -3.82 -21.72 -9.77
C MET A 987 -5.30 -21.67 -10.19
N ARG A 988 -6.15 -22.47 -9.54
CA ARG A 988 -7.59 -22.46 -9.77
C ARG A 988 -8.20 -21.11 -9.42
N ASP A 989 -7.83 -20.54 -8.28
CA ASP A 989 -8.37 -19.27 -7.80
C ASP A 989 -7.92 -18.09 -8.67
N ILE A 990 -6.69 -18.09 -9.20
CA ILE A 990 -6.21 -17.11 -10.20
C ILE A 990 -7.04 -17.18 -11.49
N ILE A 991 -7.33 -18.39 -11.99
CA ILE A 991 -8.11 -18.59 -13.21
C ILE A 991 -9.58 -18.19 -13.00
N LEU A 992 -10.15 -18.51 -11.83
CA LEU A 992 -11.52 -18.15 -11.45
C LEU A 992 -11.66 -16.67 -11.03
N GLY A 993 -10.56 -15.97 -10.78
CA GLY A 993 -10.51 -14.53 -10.57
C GLY A 993 -10.59 -14.08 -9.10
N ALA A 994 -9.99 -14.82 -8.17
CA ALA A 994 -9.82 -14.38 -6.79
C ALA A 994 -8.94 -13.13 -6.71
N GLU A 995 -9.34 -12.16 -5.88
CA GLU A 995 -8.64 -10.88 -5.76
C GLU A 995 -7.28 -11.06 -5.09
N ILE A 996 -6.21 -10.79 -5.85
CA ILE A 996 -4.90 -10.48 -5.28
C ILE A 996 -4.73 -8.98 -5.49
N ALA A 997 -4.93 -8.24 -4.39
CA ALA A 997 -5.01 -6.79 -4.39
C ALA A 997 -3.71 -6.20 -4.97
N PRO A 998 -3.78 -5.56 -6.16
CA PRO A 998 -2.68 -4.75 -6.64
C PRO A 998 -2.60 -3.49 -5.76
N PRO A 999 -1.41 -2.96 -5.46
CA PRO A 999 -1.31 -1.62 -4.93
C PRO A 999 -1.84 -0.62 -5.99
N SER A 1000 -3.10 -0.25 -5.81
CA SER A 1000 -3.78 0.97 -6.30
C SER A 1000 -3.42 1.44 -7.71
N GLN A 1001 -4.15 0.95 -8.73
CA GLN A 1001 -4.37 1.65 -10.01
C GLN A 1001 -5.34 2.84 -9.85
N GLN A 1002 -5.06 3.70 -8.87
CA GLN A 1002 -5.73 4.99 -8.69
C GLN A 1002 -4.69 6.13 -8.54
N ARG A 1003 -3.53 5.94 -9.17
CA ARG A 1003 -2.46 6.95 -9.36
C ARG A 1003 -1.83 6.81 -10.76
N GLN A 1004 -2.65 6.61 -11.78
CA GLN A 1004 -2.22 6.48 -13.18
C GLN A 1004 -2.61 7.65 -14.08
N GLN A 1005 -3.14 8.76 -13.55
CA GLN A 1005 -3.68 9.83 -14.40
C GLN A 1005 -3.48 11.26 -13.88
N ILE A 1006 -2.30 11.66 -13.40
CA ILE A 1006 -1.94 13.09 -13.34
C ILE A 1006 -0.41 13.20 -13.41
N ALA A 1007 0.15 13.30 -14.61
CA ALA A 1007 1.54 13.68 -14.86
C ALA A 1007 1.67 13.95 -16.36
N GLU A 1008 1.34 15.17 -16.80
CA GLU A 1008 1.72 15.76 -18.11
C GLU A 1008 0.99 17.09 -18.27
N ILE A 1009 1.55 18.14 -17.66
CA ILE A 1009 1.38 19.59 -17.91
C ILE A 1009 2.70 20.18 -17.34
N GLU A 1010 3.54 20.97 -18.00
CA GLU A 1010 3.35 22.15 -18.86
C GLU A 1010 4.68 22.45 -19.58
N LYS A 1011 4.64 22.87 -20.85
CA LYS A 1011 5.47 23.94 -21.42
C LYS A 1011 4.89 24.33 -22.79
N GLN A 1012 4.54 25.60 -22.93
CA GLN A 1012 4.25 26.23 -24.21
C GLN A 1012 5.59 26.53 -24.89
N GLU A 1013 5.79 26.02 -26.11
CA GLU A 1013 6.88 26.46 -26.97
C GLU A 1013 6.37 26.88 -28.34
N THR A 1014 7.08 27.88 -28.87
CA THR A 1014 6.93 28.54 -30.16
C THR A 1014 7.36 27.62 -31.32
N GLY A 1015 6.78 26.42 -31.41
CA GLY A 1015 7.06 25.42 -32.42
C GLY A 1015 5.88 25.15 -33.36
N TYR A 1016 6.15 24.61 -34.55
CA TYR A 1016 5.10 24.18 -35.48
C TYR A 1016 4.27 23.04 -34.88
N THR A 1017 2.95 23.14 -34.97
CA THR A 1017 2.03 22.06 -34.56
C THR A 1017 1.68 21.18 -35.76
N TYR A 1018 2.06 19.90 -35.71
CA TYR A 1018 1.78 18.95 -36.79
C TYR A 1018 0.47 18.19 -36.52
N ILE A 1019 -0.45 18.20 -37.49
CA ILE A 1019 -1.73 17.50 -37.41
C ILE A 1019 -1.66 16.24 -38.26
N MET A 1020 -1.77 15.08 -37.61
CA MET A 1020 -1.76 13.76 -38.25
C MET A 1020 -3.19 13.22 -38.47
N PRO A 1021 -3.65 13.02 -39.72
CA PRO A 1021 -4.96 12.43 -39.96
C PRO A 1021 -5.06 10.98 -39.49
N LYS A 1022 -6.10 10.68 -38.71
CA LYS A 1022 -6.30 9.36 -38.07
C LYS A 1022 -6.48 8.23 -39.08
N ASN A 1023 -7.09 8.48 -40.22
CA ASN A 1023 -7.28 7.49 -41.29
C ASN A 1023 -5.93 7.04 -41.89
N ILE A 1024 -5.03 7.99 -42.13
CA ILE A 1024 -3.69 7.72 -42.67
C ILE A 1024 -2.87 6.94 -41.64
N LEU A 1025 -2.88 7.37 -40.38
CA LEU A 1025 -2.18 6.69 -39.30
C LEU A 1025 -2.68 5.25 -39.12
N LYS A 1026 -4.02 5.05 -39.11
CA LYS A 1026 -4.62 3.73 -39.02
C LYS A 1026 -4.14 2.84 -40.16
N LYS A 1027 -4.13 3.34 -41.40
CA LYS A 1027 -3.68 2.56 -42.56
C LYS A 1027 -2.20 2.22 -42.46
N PHE A 1028 -1.35 3.16 -42.03
CA PHE A 1028 0.09 2.95 -41.83
C PHE A 1028 0.35 1.86 -40.78
N ILE A 1029 -0.35 1.89 -39.65
CA ILE A 1029 -0.24 0.85 -38.60
C ILE A 1029 -0.71 -0.52 -39.13
N CYS A 1030 -1.81 -0.56 -39.90
CA CYS A 1030 -2.35 -1.83 -40.44
C CYS A 1030 -1.44 -2.52 -41.46
N ILE A 1031 -0.54 -1.79 -42.12
CA ILE A 1031 0.42 -2.37 -43.07
C ILE A 1031 1.81 -2.61 -42.45
N ALA A 1032 2.01 -2.21 -41.20
CA ALA A 1032 3.25 -2.39 -40.48
C ALA A 1032 3.43 -3.82 -39.98
N ASP A 1033 4.69 -4.18 -39.70
CA ASP A 1033 5.04 -5.41 -38.98
C ASP A 1033 5.34 -5.09 -37.51
N LEU A 1034 5.12 -6.08 -36.62
CA LEU A 1034 5.33 -5.92 -35.18
C LEU A 1034 6.81 -5.94 -34.78
N ARG A 1035 7.69 -6.50 -35.61
CA ARG A 1035 9.12 -6.65 -35.33
C ARG A 1035 9.96 -5.82 -36.29
N THR A 1036 9.64 -5.87 -37.58
CA THR A 1036 10.38 -5.18 -38.63
C THR A 1036 9.88 -3.76 -38.79
N GLN A 1037 10.79 -2.79 -38.70
CA GLN A 1037 10.43 -1.39 -38.85
C GLN A 1037 10.04 -1.05 -40.30
N ILE A 1038 9.00 -0.24 -40.45
CA ILE A 1038 8.60 0.37 -41.73
C ILE A 1038 8.61 1.90 -41.59
N ALA A 1039 8.92 2.61 -42.67
CA ALA A 1039 8.97 4.06 -42.74
C ALA A 1039 8.15 4.63 -43.90
N GLY A 1040 7.82 5.92 -43.80
CA GLY A 1040 7.21 6.71 -44.85
C GLY A 1040 7.52 8.19 -44.72
N PHE A 1041 7.68 8.88 -45.85
CA PHE A 1041 7.91 10.32 -45.92
C PHE A 1041 6.60 11.10 -45.76
N LEU A 1042 6.63 12.17 -44.97
CA LEU A 1042 5.48 12.99 -44.62
C LEU A 1042 5.45 14.23 -45.53
N TYR A 1043 4.30 14.47 -46.16
CA TYR A 1043 4.06 15.66 -46.97
C TYR A 1043 2.77 16.34 -46.53
N GLY A 1044 2.75 17.67 -46.55
CA GLY A 1044 1.63 18.43 -46.06
C GLY A 1044 1.70 19.90 -46.45
N LEU A 1045 0.78 20.69 -45.88
CA LEU A 1045 0.69 22.13 -46.08
C LEU A 1045 0.15 22.79 -44.82
N SER A 1046 0.48 24.06 -44.63
CA SER A 1046 -0.18 24.90 -43.62
C SER A 1046 -1.56 25.36 -44.10
N PRO A 1047 -2.57 25.42 -43.20
CA PRO A 1047 -3.83 26.06 -43.52
C PRO A 1047 -3.61 27.57 -43.77
N GLN A 1048 -4.41 28.17 -44.66
CA GLN A 1048 -4.26 29.58 -45.07
C GLN A 1048 -4.35 30.56 -43.88
N ASP A 1049 -5.10 30.20 -42.84
CA ASP A 1049 -5.34 31.05 -41.67
C ASP A 1049 -4.26 30.92 -40.58
N ASN A 1050 -3.42 29.87 -40.62
CA ASN A 1050 -2.44 29.63 -39.56
C ASN A 1050 -1.15 28.94 -40.06
N PRO A 1051 -0.06 29.70 -40.32
CA PRO A 1051 1.19 29.14 -40.82
C PRO A 1051 1.97 28.33 -39.77
N GLN A 1052 1.65 28.47 -38.47
CA GLN A 1052 2.27 27.70 -37.39
C GLN A 1052 1.73 26.27 -37.30
N VAL A 1053 0.65 25.96 -38.02
CA VAL A 1053 0.08 24.61 -38.10
C VAL A 1053 0.51 23.95 -39.39
N LYS A 1054 0.89 22.67 -39.32
CA LYS A 1054 1.30 21.84 -40.45
C LYS A 1054 0.38 20.63 -40.54
N GLU A 1055 -0.50 20.61 -41.54
CA GLU A 1055 -1.40 19.47 -41.74
C GLU A 1055 -0.75 18.45 -42.65
N ILE A 1056 -0.50 17.25 -42.13
CA ILE A 1056 0.01 16.13 -42.93
C ILE A 1056 -1.13 15.67 -43.86
N ARG A 1057 -0.90 15.72 -45.18
CA ARG A 1057 -1.91 15.37 -46.19
C ARG A 1057 -1.68 13.98 -46.78
N CYS A 1058 -0.43 13.53 -46.89
CA CYS A 1058 -0.11 12.19 -47.36
C CYS A 1058 1.19 11.64 -46.78
N ILE A 1059 1.32 10.31 -46.83
CA ILE A 1059 2.55 9.57 -46.57
C ILE A 1059 3.00 8.90 -47.86
N ALA A 1060 4.21 9.18 -48.32
CA ALA A 1060 4.84 8.47 -49.43
C ALA A 1060 5.70 7.31 -48.88
N ILE A 1061 5.41 6.09 -49.33
CA ILE A 1061 6.13 4.88 -48.90
C ILE A 1061 7.07 4.44 -50.04
N PRO A 1062 8.37 4.74 -49.95
CA PRO A 1062 9.33 4.30 -50.96
C PRO A 1062 9.67 2.81 -50.79
N PRO A 1063 10.33 2.18 -51.80
CA PRO A 1063 10.96 0.88 -51.62
C PRO A 1063 11.95 0.92 -50.45
N GLN A 1064 11.80 0.05 -49.46
CA GLN A 1064 12.54 0.11 -48.21
C GLN A 1064 12.89 -1.28 -47.68
N HIS A 1065 13.94 -1.35 -46.85
CA HIS A 1065 14.33 -2.57 -46.14
C HIS A 1065 14.47 -2.28 -44.65
N GLY A 1066 13.59 -2.88 -43.84
CA GLY A 1066 13.59 -2.76 -42.39
C GLY A 1066 14.30 -3.92 -41.70
N THR A 1067 14.84 -3.63 -40.52
CA THR A 1067 15.26 -4.59 -39.49
C THR A 1067 14.48 -4.30 -38.21
N HIS A 1068 14.81 -4.97 -37.09
CA HIS A 1068 14.20 -4.65 -35.78
C HIS A 1068 14.70 -3.33 -35.17
N GLN A 1069 15.85 -2.84 -35.62
CA GLN A 1069 16.51 -1.64 -35.07
C GLN A 1069 16.48 -0.43 -36.00
N MET A 1070 16.58 -0.65 -37.32
CA MET A 1070 16.66 0.44 -38.31
C MET A 1070 15.88 0.13 -39.57
N VAL A 1071 15.60 1.18 -40.34
CA VAL A 1071 15.02 1.11 -41.68
C VAL A 1071 15.93 1.82 -42.68
N THR A 1072 16.22 1.14 -43.78
CA THR A 1072 17.04 1.69 -44.87
C THR A 1072 16.12 2.21 -45.96
N LEU A 1073 16.25 3.50 -46.26
CA LEU A 1073 15.50 4.22 -47.28
C LEU A 1073 16.39 4.50 -48.51
N PRO A 1074 15.81 4.64 -49.71
CA PRO A 1074 16.56 4.99 -50.91
C PRO A 1074 17.02 6.45 -50.84
N ALA A 1075 18.14 6.77 -51.51
CA ALA A 1075 18.71 8.11 -51.50
C ALA A 1075 17.85 9.14 -52.24
N ASN A 1076 17.13 8.71 -53.29
CA ASN A 1076 16.25 9.58 -54.06
C ASN A 1076 14.88 9.70 -53.37
N LEU A 1077 14.39 10.93 -53.25
CA LEU A 1077 13.04 11.20 -52.78
C LEU A 1077 11.99 10.78 -53.83
N PRO A 1078 10.76 10.44 -53.40
CA PRO A 1078 9.67 10.11 -54.32
C PRO A 1078 9.24 11.35 -55.11
N GLU A 1079 9.30 11.26 -56.44
CA GLU A 1079 8.79 12.29 -57.36
C GLU A 1079 7.43 11.86 -57.92
N HIS A 1080 6.40 12.68 -57.73
CA HIS A 1080 5.05 12.43 -58.24
C HIS A 1080 4.27 13.73 -58.39
N GLU A 1081 3.39 13.83 -59.40
CA GLU A 1081 2.59 15.03 -59.70
C GLU A 1081 1.81 15.55 -58.48
N PHE A 1082 1.13 14.67 -57.75
CA PHE A 1082 0.42 15.00 -56.50
C PHE A 1082 1.28 15.55 -55.34
N LEU A 1083 2.62 15.44 -55.41
CA LEU A 1083 3.51 15.97 -54.37
C LEU A 1083 3.98 17.40 -54.68
N ASN A 1084 3.81 17.89 -55.90
CA ASN A 1084 4.35 19.18 -56.34
C ASN A 1084 3.81 20.38 -55.52
N ASP A 1085 2.57 20.29 -55.06
CA ASP A 1085 1.91 21.35 -54.28
C ASP A 1085 2.14 21.19 -52.76
N LEU A 1086 2.85 20.14 -52.31
CA LEU A 1086 3.02 19.81 -50.89
C LEU A 1086 4.47 20.05 -50.43
N GLU A 1087 4.65 20.54 -49.21
CA GLU A 1087 5.97 20.65 -48.59
C GLU A 1087 6.35 19.34 -47.86
N PRO A 1088 7.63 18.94 -47.88
CA PRO A 1088 8.11 17.83 -47.07
C PRO A 1088 8.15 18.24 -45.59
N LEU A 1089 7.45 17.47 -44.74
CA LEU A 1089 7.36 17.69 -43.29
C LEU A 1089 8.24 16.72 -42.49
N GLY A 1090 8.95 15.82 -43.15
CA GLY A 1090 9.85 14.86 -42.51
C GLY A 1090 9.50 13.41 -42.84
N TRP A 1091 9.72 12.50 -41.88
CA TRP A 1091 9.43 11.07 -42.07
C TRP A 1091 8.92 10.44 -40.77
N MET A 1092 8.21 9.34 -40.91
CA MET A 1092 7.75 8.53 -39.78
C MET A 1092 8.18 7.08 -39.93
N HIS A 1093 8.41 6.39 -38.81
CA HIS A 1093 8.66 4.95 -38.81
C HIS A 1093 8.08 4.22 -37.61
N THR A 1094 7.90 2.91 -37.72
CA THR A 1094 7.48 2.05 -36.62
C THR A 1094 8.67 1.55 -35.82
N GLN A 1095 8.47 1.30 -34.54
CA GLN A 1095 9.47 0.65 -33.69
C GLN A 1095 8.82 -0.42 -32.78
N PRO A 1096 9.49 -1.57 -32.58
CA PRO A 1096 8.92 -2.68 -31.81
C PRO A 1096 8.90 -2.43 -30.30
N ASN A 1097 9.75 -1.52 -29.81
CA ASN A 1097 9.86 -1.18 -28.40
C ASN A 1097 9.67 0.34 -28.21
N GLU A 1098 9.09 0.73 -27.09
CA GLU A 1098 8.98 2.15 -26.72
C GLU A 1098 10.31 2.65 -26.16
N ALA A 1099 10.90 3.63 -26.84
CA ALA A 1099 12.11 4.31 -26.42
C ALA A 1099 11.75 5.75 -25.98
N PRO A 1100 12.20 6.19 -24.79
CA PRO A 1100 11.95 7.55 -24.29
C PRO A 1100 12.85 8.61 -24.96
N GLN A 1101 13.69 8.20 -25.90
CA GLN A 1101 14.69 9.00 -26.57
C GLN A 1101 14.71 8.60 -28.04
N LEU A 1102 15.01 9.55 -28.92
CA LEU A 1102 15.27 9.25 -30.32
C LEU A 1102 16.43 8.24 -30.41
N SER A 1103 16.42 7.33 -31.39
CA SER A 1103 17.56 6.42 -31.56
C SER A 1103 18.72 7.15 -32.25
N PRO A 1104 19.99 6.81 -31.93
CA PRO A 1104 21.14 7.38 -32.64
C PRO A 1104 21.12 7.10 -34.15
N GLN A 1105 20.54 5.96 -34.54
CA GLN A 1105 20.38 5.55 -35.93
C GLN A 1105 19.37 6.43 -36.66
N ASP A 1106 18.25 6.78 -36.03
CA ASP A 1106 17.25 7.68 -36.61
C ASP A 1106 17.81 9.10 -36.78
N LEU A 1107 18.56 9.58 -35.78
CA LEU A 1107 19.23 10.88 -35.84
C LEU A 1107 20.26 10.94 -36.97
N THR A 1108 21.10 9.91 -37.09
CA THR A 1108 22.08 9.78 -38.18
C THR A 1108 21.40 9.71 -39.54
N SER A 1109 20.32 8.93 -39.66
CA SER A 1109 19.57 8.77 -40.92
C SER A 1109 18.90 10.08 -41.34
N HIS A 1110 18.29 10.80 -40.39
CA HIS A 1110 17.65 12.08 -40.68
C HIS A 1110 18.66 13.16 -41.06
N ALA A 1111 19.81 13.24 -40.38
CA ALA A 1111 20.88 14.16 -40.75
C ALA A 1111 21.40 13.92 -42.17
N LYS A 1112 21.57 12.64 -42.56
CA LYS A 1112 21.95 12.26 -43.93
C LYS A 1112 20.86 12.60 -44.96
N ILE A 1113 19.58 12.44 -44.62
CA ILE A 1113 18.46 12.82 -45.51
C ILE A 1113 18.46 14.33 -45.74
N LEU A 1114 18.65 15.13 -44.68
CA LEU A 1114 18.74 16.59 -44.76
C LEU A 1114 19.96 17.07 -45.56
N GLU A 1115 21.13 16.43 -45.39
CA GLU A 1115 22.34 16.78 -46.15
C GLU A 1115 22.17 16.51 -47.66
N ASN A 1116 21.56 15.38 -47.99
CA ASN A 1116 21.34 14.98 -49.39
C ASN A 1116 20.23 15.78 -50.07
N ASN A 1117 19.27 16.32 -49.32
CA ASN A 1117 18.07 16.96 -49.87
C ASN A 1117 17.89 18.40 -49.38
N LYS A 1118 18.41 19.36 -50.16
CA LYS A 1118 18.28 20.81 -49.86
C LYS A 1118 16.84 21.35 -49.85
N GLN A 1119 15.87 20.58 -50.33
CA GLN A 1119 14.44 20.93 -50.29
C GLN A 1119 13.84 20.77 -48.89
N TRP A 1120 14.47 19.99 -48.02
CA TRP A 1120 14.00 19.77 -46.65
C TRP A 1120 14.55 20.87 -45.74
N ASP A 1121 13.64 21.49 -44.99
CA ASP A 1121 13.96 22.52 -44.03
C ASP A 1121 14.16 21.89 -42.65
N GLY A 1122 15.38 21.99 -42.11
CA GLY A 1122 15.73 21.42 -40.80
C GLY A 1122 14.89 21.96 -39.64
N GLU A 1123 14.23 23.12 -39.78
CA GLU A 1123 13.32 23.64 -38.76
C GLU A 1123 11.89 23.08 -38.84
N LYS A 1124 11.47 22.63 -40.04
CA LYS A 1124 10.11 22.13 -40.32
C LYS A 1124 10.03 20.62 -40.49
N CYS A 1125 11.15 19.95 -40.71
CA CYS A 1125 11.17 18.51 -40.87
C CYS A 1125 11.27 17.81 -39.51
N ILE A 1126 10.38 16.85 -39.26
CA ILE A 1126 10.32 16.08 -38.03
C ILE A 1126 10.56 14.58 -38.27
N ILE A 1127 10.90 13.87 -37.19
CA ILE A 1127 10.91 12.41 -37.12
C ILE A 1127 9.74 11.99 -36.24
N LEU A 1128 8.80 11.23 -36.80
CA LEU A 1128 7.70 10.63 -36.04
C LEU A 1128 7.99 9.15 -35.77
N THR A 1129 8.14 8.77 -34.51
CA THR A 1129 8.29 7.36 -34.13
C THR A 1129 6.94 6.80 -33.66
N CYS A 1130 6.58 5.62 -34.13
CA CYS A 1130 5.37 4.90 -33.75
C CYS A 1130 5.74 3.58 -33.04
N SER A 1131 5.72 3.60 -31.71
CA SER A 1131 6.04 2.42 -30.89
C SER A 1131 4.84 1.50 -30.73
N PHE A 1132 5.05 0.20 -30.95
CA PHE A 1132 4.04 -0.81 -30.67
C PHE A 1132 4.21 -1.38 -29.27
N THR A 1133 3.14 -1.32 -28.49
CA THR A 1133 3.02 -1.99 -27.19
C THR A 1133 1.78 -2.89 -27.25
N PRO A 1134 1.75 -4.05 -26.56
CA PRO A 1134 0.59 -4.94 -26.64
C PRO A 1134 -0.72 -4.23 -26.24
N GLY A 1135 -1.58 -3.95 -27.22
CA GLY A 1135 -2.86 -3.26 -27.03
C GLY A 1135 -2.84 -1.74 -27.24
N SER A 1136 -1.69 -1.13 -27.57
CA SER A 1136 -1.57 0.32 -27.79
C SER A 1136 -0.48 0.68 -28.80
N CYS A 1137 -0.55 1.91 -29.32
CA CYS A 1137 0.53 2.52 -30.09
C CYS A 1137 0.86 3.89 -29.49
N SER A 1138 2.14 4.15 -29.25
CA SER A 1138 2.62 5.45 -28.79
C SER A 1138 3.25 6.20 -29.96
N LEU A 1139 2.91 7.47 -30.12
CA LEU A 1139 3.48 8.33 -31.16
C LEU A 1139 4.31 9.43 -30.51
N THR A 1140 5.55 9.61 -30.96
CA THR A 1140 6.43 10.68 -30.49
C THR A 1140 7.03 11.41 -31.68
N ALA A 1141 6.98 12.75 -31.64
CA ALA A 1141 7.60 13.60 -32.66
C ALA A 1141 8.89 14.18 -32.13
N TYR A 1142 9.93 14.19 -32.96
CA TYR A 1142 11.24 14.74 -32.65
C TYR A 1142 11.69 15.69 -33.76
N LYS A 1143 12.48 16.70 -33.38
CA LYS A 1143 13.18 17.63 -34.27
C LYS A 1143 14.67 17.57 -33.95
N LEU A 1144 15.54 17.73 -34.95
CA LEU A 1144 16.98 17.79 -34.67
C LEU A 1144 17.39 19.20 -34.25
N THR A 1145 18.29 19.26 -33.26
CA THR A 1145 19.01 20.51 -32.97
C THR A 1145 20.17 20.68 -33.96
N PRO A 1146 20.69 21.91 -34.16
CA PRO A 1146 21.85 22.13 -35.02
C PRO A 1146 23.08 21.28 -34.64
N SER A 1147 23.32 21.09 -33.33
CA SER A 1147 24.39 20.23 -32.82
C SER A 1147 24.15 18.75 -33.15
N GLY A 1148 22.90 18.29 -33.06
CA GLY A 1148 22.54 16.94 -33.47
C GLY A 1148 22.71 16.71 -34.97
N TYR A 1149 22.36 17.70 -35.80
CA TYR A 1149 22.58 17.62 -37.24
C TYR A 1149 24.07 17.46 -37.59
N GLU A 1150 24.94 18.26 -36.98
CA GLU A 1150 26.40 18.15 -37.16
C GLU A 1150 26.94 16.79 -36.71
N TRP A 1151 26.52 16.33 -35.52
CA TRP A 1151 26.94 15.03 -35.00
C TRP A 1151 26.47 13.89 -35.92
N GLY A 1152 25.19 13.88 -36.31
CA GLY A 1152 24.61 12.83 -37.15
C GLY A 1152 25.23 12.75 -38.54
N ARG A 1153 25.61 13.90 -39.12
CA ARG A 1153 26.37 13.97 -40.38
C ARG A 1153 27.77 13.36 -40.26
N SER A 1154 28.45 13.64 -39.14
CA SER A 1154 29.81 13.15 -38.90
C SER A 1154 29.85 11.66 -38.49
N ASN A 1155 28.75 11.14 -37.95
CA ASN A 1155 28.69 9.80 -37.39
C ASN A 1155 28.77 8.70 -38.48
N LYS A 1156 29.68 7.75 -38.26
CA LYS A 1156 29.87 6.56 -39.10
C LYS A 1156 29.61 5.25 -38.36
N ASP A 1157 29.38 5.32 -37.04
CA ASP A 1157 29.10 4.15 -36.20
C ASP A 1157 27.59 3.86 -36.22
N ASN A 1158 27.24 2.62 -36.61
CA ASN A 1158 25.86 2.13 -36.67
C ASN A 1158 25.47 1.32 -35.41
N GLY A 1159 26.31 1.30 -34.37
CA GLY A 1159 26.01 0.66 -33.09
C GLY A 1159 24.81 1.30 -32.37
N SER A 1160 24.27 0.59 -31.39
CA SER A 1160 23.09 1.02 -30.61
C SER A 1160 23.36 2.24 -29.69
N ASN A 1161 24.62 2.52 -29.37
CA ASN A 1161 25.02 3.65 -28.51
C ASN A 1161 26.38 4.21 -28.98
N PRO A 1162 26.41 4.93 -30.10
CA PRO A 1162 27.64 5.44 -30.69
C PRO A 1162 28.27 6.55 -29.83
N HIS A 1163 29.60 6.65 -29.89
CA HIS A 1163 30.35 7.60 -29.08
C HIS A 1163 29.94 9.05 -29.34
N GLY A 1164 29.70 9.82 -28.28
CA GLY A 1164 29.32 11.23 -28.34
C GLY A 1164 27.83 11.49 -28.58
N TYR A 1165 26.98 10.46 -28.65
CA TYR A 1165 25.53 10.66 -28.70
C TYR A 1165 25.00 11.27 -27.40
N LEU A 1166 24.23 12.35 -27.50
CA LEU A 1166 23.63 13.05 -26.36
C LEU A 1166 22.14 13.31 -26.59
N PRO A 1167 21.29 13.24 -25.54
CA PRO A 1167 19.88 13.60 -25.64
C PRO A 1167 19.62 15.05 -26.10
N THR A 1168 20.59 15.96 -25.94
CA THR A 1168 20.51 17.36 -26.41
C THR A 1168 20.62 17.51 -27.93
N HIS A 1169 20.87 16.43 -28.66
CA HIS A 1169 20.95 16.43 -30.13
C HIS A 1169 19.56 16.48 -30.81
N TYR A 1170 18.48 16.36 -30.06
CA TYR A 1170 17.13 16.46 -30.58
C TYR A 1170 16.20 17.15 -29.57
N GLU A 1171 15.17 17.78 -30.09
CA GLU A 1171 14.03 18.35 -29.35
C GLU A 1171 12.87 17.36 -29.49
N GLY A 1172 12.26 16.97 -28.38
CA GLY A 1172 11.08 16.12 -28.32
C GLY A 1172 10.23 16.54 -27.12
N PRO A 1173 9.05 15.92 -26.91
CA PRO A 1173 8.13 16.33 -25.83
C PRO A 1173 8.76 16.26 -24.42
N ASP A 1174 9.82 15.47 -24.23
CA ASP A 1174 10.52 15.32 -22.94
C ASP A 1174 11.91 15.99 -22.88
N ALA A 1175 12.36 16.68 -23.93
CA ALA A 1175 13.77 17.06 -24.11
C ALA A 1175 14.17 18.47 -23.60
N ALA A 1176 13.35 19.15 -22.78
CA ALA A 1176 13.68 20.47 -22.22
C ALA A 1176 13.41 20.65 -20.71
#